data_AF-A0A0J7ITJ5-F1
#
_entry.id   AF-A0A0J7ITJ5-F1
#
_cell.length_a   1.000
_cell.length_b   1.000
_cell.length_c   1.000
_cell.angle_alpha   90.00
_cell.angle_beta   90.00
_cell.angle_gamma   90.00
#
_symmetry.space_group_name_H-M   'P 1'
#
loop_
_entity.id
_entity.type
_entity.pdbx_description
1 polymer ?
#
loop_
_entity_poly.entity_id
_entity_poly.type
_entity_poly.pdbx_seq_one_letter_code
_entity_poly.pdbx_strand_id
1 'polypeptide(L)'
;MTPISYIFTELNKIQAQLPGEAFGPVGTGTASEKQFNLTNIFKTLPNEIPKAFAVTDGILFIVPQKDSADLVNIFLKPTNPVEIGIKIKYYVYRGIKKGNYFQAGGSSVDELLKKEDSNILPFLTKIWDEFLEFNQIPAANANTVPFEANKIGFSPAIPANYQAFFTKNQYTLPKVKIGDHIGDFEAEFGFEVVVDEGDFSQDHTDTGFDFKQDYFTARKCVLNLDKNNDAKDYGNLPNDPDFEKVFRESVYLFLDPVAYYGAHLTDISTDNKRGSIINNGTPTTPYKTPEEIYTNVVNKFYNKNKTYIYIKSNRGRSFKFYKNENERIYYQCTDVNQTPSSSWTPTSFLTNKWPLIIKSAIDEKYGISLGSSDKNIAYIHSLFFEEVKISNSDKRIPRKGNLISNLINFKLNILTFNNLNVSSFFNITFLNEDDLPFPNPNEFCNLFGNVNLKSIFEREDFSTGQGSFVNHLRPILIKDGRDIGMYQTKLILEGNYIADTNPPALPGNPADVDLALSKNLRTYILSPQYSTLQKKDDNPFSLTSGYYSAKDMEEYINNIYRGGEIWKGIITDGSNFSSLLYRRKDNDDNMPLYQLGMSQKEYLLLENDAKTIDINAANFFFNIEEDTGSTSPAFIKYRMKMQFDKKDGTVGNTANSIPLYTVDGYFFFTKDYSSAFKHGKEFANIAVDFVPYNLSSYLNGYECGFDYFWHDYYTSPSDGGRLYENLLGKYYKNATGNLENLDVKHLSDYTFKVNRKTFFNLIALKYNSKPTRWRFTNGDSALHADSYLTLYPKPHSLAKEVTVNLKFSKNKNPDQLYIKYNKKYIAINNSTATATANDEYGKFIIPSDKYKNPITSTNNNYSIKIMALRECNQDIPIEVIAVQGKDEKLAGKCWIRKNSERYNIKIVLVNCKTDLNGTVKEGLPPSNVTKVKEILQNFLRQILIDPKFDLTDVDLTVTDFKNNYAPTGKIESNENMFNFVKNLLTSDQQKQMVLLFFNESATNPTLGGQATIVNDYIGGALGARIFALGITDTTIAHEALHSIGLYHSFDNDGDYTFEYVKTNNIMDYSSPRTLIWYWQDLKVKKTSNNNKLIKDI
;
A
#
# COMPACT_ATOMS: atom_id res chain seq x y z
N MET A 1 3.49 -9.19 22.47
CA MET A 1 4.62 -9.69 23.27
C MET A 1 4.94 -8.60 24.28
N THR A 2 5.57 -8.94 25.40
CA THR A 2 5.85 -7.98 26.51
C THR A 2 7.34 -7.70 26.56
N PRO A 3 7.78 -6.44 26.74
CA PRO A 3 9.19 -6.11 26.76
C PRO A 3 9.87 -6.66 28.01
N ILE A 4 11.05 -7.28 27.84
CA ILE A 4 11.86 -7.86 28.93
C ILE A 4 13.30 -7.42 28.75
N SER A 5 13.88 -6.83 29.80
CA SER A 5 15.27 -6.36 29.81
C SER A 5 15.94 -6.52 31.17
N TYR A 6 17.26 -6.45 31.19
CA TYR A 6 18.07 -6.43 32.42
C TYR A 6 18.65 -5.03 32.65
N ILE A 7 18.88 -4.66 33.91
CA ILE A 7 19.52 -3.38 34.25
C ILE A 7 21.01 -3.43 33.90
N PHE A 8 21.48 -2.47 33.12
CA PHE A 8 22.85 -2.45 32.61
C PHE A 8 23.96 -2.46 33.69
N THR A 9 23.65 -2.07 34.94
CA THR A 9 24.59 -2.03 36.07
C THR A 9 23.92 -2.14 37.44
N GLU A 10 24.72 -2.15 38.50
CA GLU A 10 24.30 -2.09 39.89
C GLU A 10 23.99 -0.65 40.31
N LEU A 11 22.73 -0.20 40.12
CA LEU A 11 22.32 1.19 40.35
C LEU A 11 22.48 1.70 41.80
N ASN A 12 22.71 0.82 42.77
CA ASN A 12 23.03 1.18 44.15
C ASN A 12 24.52 1.51 44.37
N LYS A 13 25.39 1.25 43.38
CA LYS A 13 26.83 1.53 43.43
C LYS A 13 27.25 2.79 42.65
N ILE A 14 26.29 3.52 42.10
CA ILE A 14 26.52 4.73 41.31
C ILE A 14 26.09 5.99 42.06
N GLN A 15 26.77 7.10 41.78
CA GLN A 15 26.39 8.44 42.24
C GLN A 15 25.16 8.96 41.49
N ALA A 16 24.53 10.00 42.03
CA ALA A 16 23.47 10.70 41.32
C ALA A 16 24.04 11.41 40.08
N GLN A 17 23.41 11.19 38.92
CA GLN A 17 23.81 11.78 37.65
C GLN A 17 23.59 13.30 37.63
N LEU A 18 24.58 14.04 37.12
CA LEU A 18 24.53 15.50 36.95
C LEU A 18 23.88 15.89 35.60
N PRO A 19 23.40 17.15 35.44
CA PRO A 19 22.75 17.59 34.20
C PRO A 19 23.61 17.40 32.94
N GLY A 20 24.91 17.73 33.02
CA GLY A 20 25.84 17.59 31.88
C GLY A 20 26.28 16.15 31.60
N GLU A 21 25.83 15.19 32.40
CA GLU A 21 26.12 13.76 32.25
C GLU A 21 24.92 13.01 31.64
N ALA A 22 23.75 13.64 31.55
CA ALA A 22 22.51 13.05 31.07
C ALA A 22 22.32 13.24 29.56
N PHE A 23 21.46 12.42 28.93
CA PHE A 23 21.05 12.61 27.55
C PHE A 23 20.33 13.94 27.35
N GLY A 24 20.63 14.68 26.27
CA GLY A 24 19.93 15.92 25.94
C GLY A 24 20.82 17.15 25.72
N PRO A 25 20.22 18.34 25.56
CA PRO A 25 20.94 19.60 25.37
C PRO A 25 21.91 19.91 26.53
N VAL A 26 23.13 20.32 26.22
CA VAL A 26 24.19 20.57 27.22
C VAL A 26 24.33 22.07 27.49
N GLY A 27 24.34 22.45 28.77
CA GLY A 27 24.52 23.84 29.19
C GLY A 27 23.21 24.63 29.21
N THR A 28 23.32 25.96 29.13
CA THR A 28 22.17 26.88 29.15
C THR A 28 22.30 27.94 28.06
N GLY A 29 21.19 28.56 27.65
CA GLY A 29 21.18 29.61 26.63
C GLY A 29 21.62 29.10 25.26
N THR A 30 22.62 29.75 24.66
CA THR A 30 23.15 29.37 23.34
C THR A 30 23.91 28.04 23.37
N ALA A 31 24.53 27.67 24.49
CA ALA A 31 25.28 26.41 24.60
C ALA A 31 24.36 25.18 24.40
N SER A 32 23.15 25.22 24.95
CA SER A 32 22.16 24.15 24.80
C SER A 32 21.62 24.04 23.37
N GLU A 33 21.77 25.09 22.55
CA GLU A 33 21.43 25.01 21.13
C GLU A 33 22.50 24.35 20.26
N LYS A 34 23.70 24.17 20.82
CA LYS A 34 24.92 23.86 20.06
C LYS A 34 25.58 22.56 20.48
N GLN A 35 25.21 22.03 21.65
CA GLN A 35 25.70 20.76 22.16
C GLN A 35 24.55 19.86 22.63
N PHE A 36 24.61 18.57 22.26
CA PHE A 36 23.65 17.54 22.69
C PHE A 36 24.39 16.27 23.10
N ASN A 37 24.22 15.86 24.34
CA ASN A 37 24.86 14.67 24.88
C ASN A 37 24.07 13.42 24.51
N LEU A 38 24.75 12.43 23.92
CA LEU A 38 24.15 11.14 23.52
C LEU A 38 24.53 10.01 24.48
N THR A 39 25.69 10.10 25.13
CA THR A 39 26.14 9.13 26.15
C THR A 39 25.67 9.54 27.53
N ASN A 40 24.94 8.66 28.23
CA ASN A 40 24.69 8.87 29.66
C ASN A 40 25.94 8.48 30.45
N ILE A 41 26.54 9.46 31.12
CA ILE A 41 27.71 9.26 31.97
C ILE A 41 27.27 9.00 33.40
N PHE A 42 27.96 8.08 34.05
CA PHE A 42 27.78 7.70 35.45
C PHE A 42 29.12 7.68 36.16
N LYS A 43 29.08 7.90 37.47
CA LYS A 43 30.24 7.82 38.36
C LYS A 43 29.99 6.82 39.46
N THR A 44 31.03 6.09 39.87
CA THR A 44 30.92 5.11 40.95
C THR A 44 30.89 5.79 42.31
N LEU A 45 30.24 5.17 43.29
CA LEU A 45 30.42 5.54 44.70
C LEU A 45 31.88 5.26 45.11
N PRO A 46 32.45 6.03 46.06
CA PRO A 46 33.81 5.81 46.52
C PRO A 46 34.04 4.35 46.96
N ASN A 47 35.12 3.73 46.46
CA ASN A 47 35.52 2.34 46.71
C ASN A 47 34.57 1.26 46.15
N GLU A 48 33.58 1.62 45.33
CA GLU A 48 32.73 0.66 44.63
C GLU A 48 33.19 0.45 43.18
N ILE A 49 33.03 -0.78 42.69
CA ILE A 49 33.27 -1.15 41.29
C ILE A 49 31.98 -1.81 40.79
N PRO A 50 31.10 -1.06 40.10
CA PRO A 50 29.86 -1.59 39.55
C PRO A 50 30.13 -2.58 38.43
N LYS A 51 29.37 -3.67 38.41
CA LYS A 51 29.37 -4.62 37.29
C LYS A 51 28.58 -4.10 36.10
N ALA A 52 28.98 -4.49 34.90
CA ALA A 52 28.22 -4.34 33.66
C ALA A 52 27.46 -5.63 33.35
N PHE A 53 26.17 -5.52 33.01
CA PHE A 53 25.34 -6.67 32.67
C PHE A 53 24.76 -6.55 31.27
N ALA A 54 24.66 -7.68 30.57
CA ALA A 54 23.98 -7.73 29.28
C ALA A 54 22.49 -7.41 29.44
N VAL A 55 22.04 -6.29 28.89
CA VAL A 55 20.64 -5.83 28.96
C VAL A 55 19.66 -6.79 28.26
N THR A 56 20.13 -7.57 27.27
CA THR A 56 19.35 -8.56 26.52
C THR A 56 20.27 -9.69 26.04
N ASP A 57 19.68 -10.79 25.56
CA ASP A 57 20.39 -11.77 24.74
C ASP A 57 20.98 -11.11 23.49
N GLY A 58 22.25 -11.39 23.19
CA GLY A 58 22.92 -10.73 22.07
C GLY A 58 24.32 -11.26 21.77
N ILE A 59 24.94 -10.61 20.78
CA ILE A 59 26.33 -10.82 20.37
C ILE A 59 27.14 -9.60 20.83
N LEU A 60 28.26 -9.84 21.50
CA LEU A 60 29.17 -8.79 21.94
C LEU A 60 30.27 -8.53 20.92
N PHE A 61 30.66 -7.26 20.88
CA PHE A 61 31.81 -6.78 20.15
C PHE A 61 32.61 -5.82 21.06
N ILE A 62 33.93 -6.02 21.14
CA ILE A 62 34.81 -5.34 22.11
C ILE A 62 35.87 -4.53 21.34
N VAL A 63 36.05 -3.26 21.73
CA VAL A 63 37.01 -2.33 21.10
C VAL A 63 37.82 -1.56 22.12
N PRO A 64 39.07 -1.16 21.82
CA PRO A 64 39.85 -0.30 22.70
C PRO A 64 39.21 1.08 22.87
N GLN A 65 39.38 1.70 24.04
CA GLN A 65 39.00 3.09 24.27
C GLN A 65 40.16 4.04 23.95
N LYS A 66 39.91 5.13 23.20
CA LYS A 66 40.93 6.00 22.59
C LYS A 66 41.83 6.75 23.58
N ASP A 67 41.48 6.84 24.86
CA ASP A 67 42.22 7.57 25.89
C ASP A 67 42.73 6.71 27.04
N SER A 68 42.62 5.38 26.94
CA SER A 68 43.15 4.46 27.95
C SER A 68 43.53 3.12 27.34
N ALA A 69 44.76 2.66 27.64
CA ALA A 69 45.21 1.32 27.29
C ALA A 69 44.56 0.22 28.15
N ASP A 70 43.95 0.61 29.27
CA ASP A 70 43.37 -0.29 30.27
C ASP A 70 41.84 -0.37 30.17
N LEU A 71 41.22 0.35 29.25
CA LEU A 71 39.76 0.38 29.06
C LEU A 71 39.34 -0.07 27.66
N VAL A 72 38.17 -0.70 27.61
CA VAL A 72 37.49 -1.12 26.39
C VAL A 72 36.05 -0.62 26.40
N ASN A 73 35.48 -0.48 25.20
CA ASN A 73 34.04 -0.30 25.01
C ASN A 73 33.44 -1.62 24.52
N ILE A 74 32.19 -1.88 24.91
CA ILE A 74 31.42 -3.06 24.50
C ILE A 74 30.20 -2.62 23.73
N PHE A 75 29.94 -3.28 22.61
CA PHE A 75 28.74 -3.14 21.80
C PHE A 75 27.97 -4.45 21.84
N LEU A 76 26.76 -4.43 22.40
CA LEU A 76 25.85 -5.58 22.45
C LEU A 76 24.80 -5.42 21.34
N LYS A 77 24.87 -6.25 20.30
CA LYS A 77 23.86 -6.37 19.23
C LYS A 77 22.80 -7.38 19.68
N PRO A 78 21.51 -6.99 19.84
CA PRO A 78 20.46 -7.92 20.25
C PRO A 78 20.25 -9.03 19.21
N THR A 79 20.06 -10.27 19.66
CA THR A 79 19.68 -11.39 18.77
C THR A 79 18.17 -11.45 18.53
N ASN A 80 17.38 -10.84 19.42
CA ASN A 80 15.93 -10.71 19.31
C ASN A 80 15.50 -9.27 19.67
N PRO A 81 14.41 -8.74 19.09
CA PRO A 81 13.84 -7.45 19.48
C PRO A 81 13.36 -7.45 20.94
N VAL A 82 13.54 -6.33 21.65
CA VAL A 82 13.10 -6.14 23.05
C VAL A 82 11.62 -5.75 23.18
N GLU A 83 10.85 -5.79 22.08
CA GLU A 83 9.39 -5.59 22.05
C GLU A 83 8.90 -4.24 22.65
N ILE A 84 9.74 -3.20 22.64
CA ILE A 84 9.37 -1.81 22.98
C ILE A 84 8.86 -1.01 21.75
N GLY A 85 8.63 -1.70 20.63
CA GLY A 85 8.16 -1.16 19.36
C GLY A 85 9.16 -0.31 18.56
N ILE A 86 10.43 -0.28 18.98
CA ILE A 86 11.56 0.25 18.21
C ILE A 86 12.63 -0.83 18.16
N LYS A 87 13.28 -0.98 16.99
CA LYS A 87 14.42 -1.90 16.84
C LYS A 87 15.68 -1.24 17.40
N ILE A 88 16.43 -1.97 18.21
CA ILE A 88 17.67 -1.49 18.83
C ILE A 88 18.84 -2.09 18.08
N LYS A 89 19.78 -1.23 17.65
CA LYS A 89 20.98 -1.62 16.92
C LYS A 89 22.05 -2.13 17.87
N TYR A 90 22.40 -1.31 18.87
CA TYR A 90 23.41 -1.60 19.87
C TYR A 90 23.00 -1.06 21.24
N TYR A 91 23.32 -1.80 22.29
CA TYR A 91 23.57 -1.24 23.62
C TYR A 91 25.07 -1.04 23.77
N VAL A 92 25.51 0.18 24.08
CA VAL A 92 26.92 0.52 24.17
C VAL A 92 27.30 0.76 25.62
N TYR A 93 28.37 0.09 26.06
CA TYR A 93 28.96 0.22 27.38
C TYR A 93 30.36 0.84 27.20
N ARG A 94 30.58 2.02 27.78
CA ARG A 94 31.86 2.74 27.71
C ARG A 94 32.61 2.61 29.02
N GLY A 95 33.93 2.52 28.99
CA GLY A 95 34.76 2.52 30.20
C GLY A 95 34.75 1.21 31.00
N ILE A 96 34.88 0.08 30.32
CA ILE A 96 35.00 -1.25 30.95
C ILE A 96 36.47 -1.63 31.10
N LYS A 97 36.85 -2.27 32.21
CA LYS A 97 38.23 -2.70 32.45
C LYS A 97 38.68 -3.77 31.45
N LYS A 98 39.73 -3.47 30.69
CA LYS A 98 40.36 -4.40 29.72
C LYS A 98 40.84 -5.69 30.40
N GLY A 99 41.34 -5.58 31.63
CA GLY A 99 41.82 -6.70 32.44
C GLY A 99 40.77 -7.77 32.77
N ASN A 100 39.47 -7.51 32.55
CA ASN A 100 38.44 -8.55 32.68
C ASN A 100 38.40 -9.54 31.50
N TYR A 101 39.08 -9.25 30.39
CA TYR A 101 39.08 -10.10 29.19
C TYR A 101 40.48 -10.52 28.77
N PHE A 102 41.46 -9.62 28.92
CA PHE A 102 42.75 -9.80 28.28
C PHE A 102 43.91 -9.71 29.26
N GLN A 103 44.93 -10.51 29.00
CA GLN A 103 46.24 -10.47 29.65
C GLN A 103 47.34 -10.29 28.60
N ALA A 104 48.52 -9.84 29.04
CA ALA A 104 49.68 -9.73 28.16
C ALA A 104 50.10 -11.12 27.64
N GLY A 105 50.13 -11.30 26.31
CA GLY A 105 50.62 -12.50 25.65
C GLY A 105 52.14 -12.49 25.41
N GLY A 106 52.70 -13.65 25.07
CA GLY A 106 54.15 -13.80 24.86
C GLY A 106 54.72 -13.14 23.59
N SER A 107 53.86 -12.66 22.68
CA SER A 107 54.24 -12.26 21.31
C SER A 107 53.75 -10.87 20.88
N SER A 108 53.64 -9.89 21.79
CA SER A 108 53.17 -8.51 21.51
C SER A 108 51.67 -8.39 21.16
N VAL A 109 50.90 -9.47 21.33
CA VAL A 109 49.45 -9.52 21.10
C VAL A 109 48.78 -9.89 22.42
N ASP A 110 47.70 -9.19 22.77
CA ASP A 110 46.90 -9.53 23.94
C ASP A 110 46.28 -10.93 23.77
N GLU A 111 46.25 -11.72 24.85
CA GLU A 111 45.59 -13.02 24.91
C GLU A 111 44.34 -12.91 25.78
N LEU A 112 43.31 -13.69 25.46
CA LEU A 112 42.17 -13.90 26.34
C LEU A 112 42.66 -14.48 27.68
N LEU A 113 42.06 -14.03 28.79
CA LEU A 113 42.29 -14.60 30.12
C LEU A 113 42.16 -16.13 30.04
N LYS A 114 43.08 -16.83 30.71
CA LYS A 114 43.05 -18.29 30.74
C LYS A 114 41.77 -18.77 31.45
N LYS A 115 41.27 -19.94 31.04
CA LYS A 115 40.01 -20.50 31.53
C LYS A 115 39.95 -20.61 33.07
N GLU A 116 41.09 -20.82 33.72
CA GLU A 116 41.21 -20.97 35.18
C GLU A 116 41.57 -19.66 35.91
N ASP A 117 41.66 -18.53 35.21
CA ASP A 117 41.93 -17.23 35.84
C ASP A 117 40.79 -16.88 36.82
N SER A 118 41.16 -16.44 38.03
CA SER A 118 40.20 -16.08 39.08
C SER A 118 39.28 -14.92 38.69
N ASN A 119 39.67 -14.10 37.72
CA ASN A 119 38.95 -12.94 37.23
C ASN A 119 38.21 -13.19 35.91
N ILE A 120 38.25 -14.43 35.37
CA ILE A 120 37.57 -14.73 34.11
C ILE A 120 36.06 -14.57 34.24
N LEU A 121 35.45 -13.88 33.28
CA LEU A 121 34.00 -13.71 33.23
C LEU A 121 33.33 -15.04 32.84
N PRO A 122 32.18 -15.40 33.45
CA PRO A 122 31.53 -16.70 33.21
C PRO A 122 31.22 -17.00 31.73
N PHE A 123 30.90 -15.98 30.93
CA PHE A 123 30.63 -16.18 29.50
C PHE A 123 31.89 -16.49 28.70
N LEU A 124 33.07 -16.00 29.12
CA LEU A 124 34.35 -16.31 28.47
C LEU A 124 34.75 -17.78 28.70
N THR A 125 34.37 -18.37 29.84
CA THR A 125 34.54 -19.81 30.08
C THR A 125 33.81 -20.65 29.04
N LYS A 126 32.59 -20.23 28.63
CA LYS A 126 31.82 -20.90 27.56
C LYS A 126 32.52 -20.80 26.20
N ILE A 127 33.11 -19.65 25.89
CA ILE A 127 33.90 -19.47 24.65
C ILE A 127 35.12 -20.38 24.66
N TRP A 128 35.79 -20.52 25.81
CA TRP A 128 36.88 -21.48 25.97
C TRP A 128 36.40 -22.92 25.74
N ASP A 129 35.25 -23.32 26.30
CA ASP A 129 34.68 -24.65 26.06
C ASP A 129 34.46 -24.92 24.56
N GLU A 130 33.83 -23.99 23.86
CA GLU A 130 33.59 -24.08 22.41
C GLU A 130 34.90 -24.11 21.61
N PHE A 131 35.90 -23.31 22.00
CA PHE A 131 37.21 -23.27 21.34
C PHE A 131 37.97 -24.59 21.52
N LEU A 132 37.98 -25.16 22.73
CA LEU A 132 38.67 -26.42 23.02
C LEU A 132 38.00 -27.58 22.29
N GLU A 133 36.66 -27.61 22.27
CA GLU A 133 35.89 -28.60 21.53
C GLU A 133 36.17 -28.52 20.02
N PHE A 134 36.10 -27.32 19.43
CA PHE A 134 36.32 -27.11 18.01
C PHE A 134 37.73 -27.52 17.56
N ASN A 135 38.75 -27.22 18.38
CA ASN A 135 40.15 -27.55 18.08
C ASN A 135 40.56 -28.95 18.58
N GLN A 136 39.64 -29.73 19.16
CA GLN A 136 39.90 -31.07 19.73
C GLN A 136 41.04 -31.06 20.77
N ILE A 137 41.14 -29.97 21.54
CA ILE A 137 42.14 -29.81 22.59
C ILE A 137 41.56 -30.41 23.89
N PRO A 138 42.23 -31.39 24.54
CA PRO A 138 41.77 -31.89 25.82
C PRO A 138 41.67 -30.76 26.86
N ALA A 139 40.62 -30.72 27.67
CA ALA A 139 40.40 -29.66 28.65
C ALA A 139 41.59 -29.45 29.61
N ALA A 140 42.34 -30.52 29.92
CA ALA A 140 43.57 -30.45 30.72
C ALA A 140 44.70 -29.60 30.10
N ASN A 141 44.63 -29.33 28.79
CA ASN A 141 45.60 -28.52 28.04
C ASN A 141 45.07 -27.11 27.73
N ALA A 142 43.92 -26.70 28.30
CA ALA A 142 43.32 -25.41 28.00
C ALA A 142 44.26 -24.22 28.24
N ASN A 143 45.11 -24.31 29.26
CA ASN A 143 46.01 -23.22 29.66
C ASN A 143 47.31 -23.17 28.84
N THR A 144 47.63 -24.20 28.06
CA THR A 144 48.90 -24.29 27.31
C THR A 144 48.79 -23.75 25.88
N VAL A 145 47.57 -23.45 25.42
CA VAL A 145 47.30 -22.91 24.09
C VAL A 145 46.98 -21.40 24.19
N PRO A 146 47.58 -20.55 23.34
CA PRO A 146 47.24 -19.13 23.30
C PRO A 146 45.88 -18.94 22.60
N PHE A 147 45.01 -18.13 23.19
CA PHE A 147 43.78 -17.64 22.57
C PHE A 147 43.96 -16.15 22.34
N GLU A 148 44.48 -15.78 21.17
CA GLU A 148 44.73 -14.39 20.81
C GLU A 148 43.44 -13.55 20.82
N ALA A 149 43.50 -12.34 21.35
CA ALA A 149 42.36 -11.44 21.46
C ALA A 149 41.71 -11.12 20.09
N ASN A 150 42.50 -11.17 19.01
CA ASN A 150 42.02 -10.94 17.64
C ASN A 150 40.95 -11.96 17.21
N LYS A 151 40.91 -13.15 17.82
CA LYS A 151 39.97 -14.23 17.50
C LYS A 151 38.53 -13.91 17.96
N ILE A 152 38.38 -13.12 19.01
CA ILE A 152 37.09 -12.57 19.45
C ILE A 152 36.86 -11.14 18.96
N GLY A 153 37.67 -10.70 17.99
CA GLY A 153 37.51 -9.43 17.31
C GLY A 153 38.23 -8.24 17.94
N PHE A 154 39.04 -8.45 18.99
CA PHE A 154 39.84 -7.38 19.59
C PHE A 154 41.25 -7.35 18.97
N SER A 155 41.55 -6.32 18.19
CA SER A 155 42.91 -6.08 17.70
C SER A 155 43.31 -4.62 17.90
N PRO A 156 44.36 -4.33 18.69
CA PRO A 156 44.91 -2.97 18.79
C PRO A 156 45.48 -2.46 17.45
N ALA A 157 45.82 -3.37 16.53
CA ALA A 157 46.56 -3.09 15.30
C ALA A 157 45.72 -3.15 14.01
N ILE A 158 44.44 -3.55 14.06
CA ILE A 158 43.54 -3.55 12.89
C ILE A 158 42.55 -2.38 13.00
N PRO A 159 42.89 -1.21 12.44
CA PRO A 159 41.94 -0.13 12.21
C PRO A 159 41.18 -0.43 10.92
N ALA A 160 39.84 -0.40 10.96
CA ALA A 160 39.05 0.41 10.02
C ALA A 160 37.60 -0.06 9.86
N ASN A 161 37.30 -1.36 9.92
CA ASN A 161 35.94 -1.84 9.58
C ASN A 161 35.28 -2.69 10.66
N TYR A 162 34.98 -2.06 11.80
CA TYR A 162 34.28 -2.70 12.91
C TYR A 162 32.87 -3.22 12.56
N GLN A 163 32.27 -2.73 11.48
CA GLN A 163 31.00 -3.23 10.96
C GLN A 163 31.13 -4.64 10.36
N ALA A 164 32.30 -4.99 9.82
CA ALA A 164 32.55 -6.31 9.22
C ALA A 164 32.61 -7.45 10.26
N PHE A 165 32.75 -7.14 11.55
CA PHE A 165 32.86 -8.16 12.60
C PHE A 165 31.59 -9.00 12.75
N PHE A 166 30.43 -8.47 12.35
CA PHE A 166 29.17 -9.22 12.35
C PHE A 166 28.95 -10.06 11.08
N THR A 167 29.86 -10.00 10.09
CA THR A 167 29.79 -10.85 8.89
C THR A 167 30.49 -12.19 9.15
N LYS A 168 29.78 -13.32 8.98
CA LYS A 168 30.39 -14.66 9.12
C LYS A 168 31.62 -14.76 8.23
N ASN A 169 32.68 -15.34 8.80
CA ASN A 169 33.86 -15.98 8.18
C ASN A 169 35.22 -15.50 8.72
N GLN A 170 35.27 -14.52 9.64
CA GLN A 170 36.56 -14.02 10.16
C GLN A 170 36.73 -14.08 11.70
N TYR A 171 35.66 -14.02 12.49
CA TYR A 171 35.76 -13.90 13.95
C TYR A 171 34.77 -14.79 14.71
N THR A 172 35.14 -15.21 15.93
CA THR A 172 34.26 -15.90 16.87
C THR A 172 33.71 -14.88 17.87
N LEU A 173 32.64 -14.18 17.51
CA LEU A 173 32.07 -13.16 18.40
C LEU A 173 31.35 -13.80 19.61
N PRO A 174 31.59 -13.32 20.84
CA PRO A 174 30.93 -13.83 22.04
C PRO A 174 29.40 -13.69 21.98
N LYS A 175 28.68 -14.77 22.33
CA LYS A 175 27.24 -14.71 22.59
C LYS A 175 26.99 -14.64 24.09
N VAL A 176 26.09 -13.76 24.51
CA VAL A 176 25.72 -13.59 25.92
C VAL A 176 24.21 -13.69 26.12
N LYS A 177 23.84 -14.09 27.33
CA LYS A 177 22.47 -14.11 27.81
C LYS A 177 22.15 -12.84 28.59
N ILE A 178 20.89 -12.44 28.55
CA ILE A 178 20.34 -11.39 29.40
C ILE A 178 20.78 -11.60 30.85
N GLY A 179 21.38 -10.57 31.45
CA GLY A 179 21.91 -10.60 32.82
C GLY A 179 23.28 -11.25 33.00
N ASP A 180 23.93 -11.77 31.95
CA ASP A 180 25.33 -12.21 32.06
C ASP A 180 26.20 -11.02 32.51
N HIS A 181 27.13 -11.27 33.45
CA HIS A 181 28.15 -10.30 33.86
C HIS A 181 29.16 -10.17 32.73
N ILE A 182 29.15 -9.01 32.07
CA ILE A 182 29.92 -8.77 30.85
C ILE A 182 31.17 -7.95 31.09
N GLY A 183 31.51 -7.57 32.32
CA GLY A 183 32.72 -6.79 32.67
C GLY A 183 32.49 -5.87 33.88
N ASP A 184 33.54 -5.20 34.33
CA ASP A 184 33.48 -4.24 35.43
C ASP A 184 33.72 -2.81 34.93
N PHE A 185 32.88 -1.87 35.36
CA PHE A 185 33.04 -0.47 35.03
C PHE A 185 34.21 0.17 35.80
N GLU A 186 34.80 1.19 35.21
CA GLU A 186 35.74 2.09 35.90
C GLU A 186 35.01 3.21 36.67
N ALA A 187 35.75 4.07 37.37
CA ALA A 187 35.21 5.17 38.17
C ALA A 187 34.24 6.12 37.41
N GLU A 188 34.46 6.35 36.12
CA GLU A 188 33.55 7.06 35.21
C GLU A 188 33.26 6.17 34.00
N PHE A 189 31.99 5.99 33.66
CA PHE A 189 31.57 5.10 32.59
C PHE A 189 30.30 5.60 31.88
N GLY A 190 30.02 5.03 30.71
CA GLY A 190 28.94 5.50 29.84
C GLY A 190 28.00 4.39 29.37
N PHE A 191 26.74 4.74 29.13
CA PHE A 191 25.74 3.86 28.54
C PHE A 191 24.94 4.56 27.44
N GLU A 192 24.77 3.89 26.29
CA GLU A 192 24.01 4.39 25.12
C GLU A 192 23.04 3.32 24.62
N VAL A 193 21.86 3.75 24.16
CA VAL A 193 20.91 2.92 23.43
C VAL A 193 20.83 3.45 21.99
N VAL A 194 21.40 2.71 21.05
CA VAL A 194 21.45 3.08 19.62
C VAL A 194 20.26 2.45 18.91
N VAL A 195 19.46 3.28 18.26
CA VAL A 195 18.27 2.84 17.51
C VAL A 195 18.69 2.32 16.14
N ASP A 196 18.04 1.24 15.69
CA ASP A 196 18.18 0.72 14.35
C ASP A 196 17.10 1.31 13.44
N GLU A 197 17.47 2.26 12.59
CA GLU A 197 16.61 2.82 11.55
C GLU A 197 16.72 2.05 10.22
N GLY A 198 17.39 0.90 10.23
CA GLY A 198 17.75 0.08 9.09
C GLY A 198 19.27 -0.07 8.97
N ASP A 199 19.75 -1.30 8.72
CA ASP A 199 21.16 -1.59 8.40
C ASP A 199 21.45 -1.29 6.91
N PHE A 200 21.15 -0.06 6.50
CA PHE A 200 21.52 0.44 5.19
C PHE A 200 22.89 1.06 5.20
N SER A 201 23.82 0.49 4.45
CA SER A 201 24.98 1.25 4.03
C SER A 201 24.54 2.30 3.00
N GLN A 202 25.06 3.51 3.15
CA GLN A 202 25.08 4.57 2.15
C GLN A 202 26.55 5.01 2.02
N ASP A 203 26.95 5.55 0.88
CA ASP A 203 28.34 6.03 0.70
C ASP A 203 28.64 7.20 1.65
N HIS A 204 27.60 8.00 1.91
CA HIS A 204 27.59 9.12 2.82
C HIS A 204 26.44 8.92 3.81
N THR A 205 26.67 9.25 5.08
CA THR A 205 25.65 9.09 6.12
C THR A 205 24.57 10.13 5.96
N ASP A 206 23.30 9.73 6.17
CA ASP A 206 22.18 10.63 5.94
C ASP A 206 22.24 11.88 6.85
N THR A 207 22.81 11.75 8.05
CA THR A 207 22.94 12.85 9.02
C THR A 207 24.37 13.40 9.13
N GLY A 208 25.35 12.84 8.42
CA GLY A 208 26.77 13.13 8.69
C GLY A 208 27.35 12.41 9.92
N PHE A 209 26.55 11.62 10.66
CA PHE A 209 27.02 10.80 11.79
C PHE A 209 27.45 9.40 11.33
N ASP A 210 28.72 9.07 11.52
CA ASP A 210 29.36 7.84 11.06
C ASP A 210 29.57 6.83 12.19
N PHE A 211 28.93 5.66 12.10
CA PHE A 211 29.25 4.50 12.95
C PHE A 211 30.56 3.82 12.50
N LYS A 212 31.68 4.55 12.61
CA LYS A 212 33.05 4.12 12.23
C LYS A 212 33.96 4.07 13.45
N GLN A 213 35.23 3.73 13.23
CA GLN A 213 36.24 3.53 14.27
C GLN A 213 36.27 4.64 15.35
N ASP A 214 36.20 5.90 14.97
CA ASP A 214 36.20 7.00 15.95
C ASP A 214 35.00 6.95 16.90
N TYR A 215 33.81 6.58 16.41
CA TYR A 215 32.65 6.37 17.27
C TYR A 215 32.82 5.15 18.17
N PHE A 216 33.28 4.02 17.64
CA PHE A 216 33.41 2.78 18.40
C PHE A 216 34.44 2.93 19.54
N THR A 217 35.54 3.62 19.29
CA THR A 217 36.65 3.77 20.25
C THR A 217 36.52 4.99 21.18
N ALA A 218 35.59 5.91 20.92
CA ALA A 218 35.42 7.10 21.74
C ALA A 218 35.06 6.78 23.20
N ARG A 219 35.47 7.66 24.12
CA ARG A 219 35.07 7.60 25.54
C ARG A 219 33.59 7.95 25.71
N LYS A 220 33.10 8.94 24.98
CA LYS A 220 31.70 9.39 24.97
C LYS A 220 31.35 10.07 23.65
N CYS A 221 30.07 10.30 23.43
CA CYS A 221 29.49 10.90 22.25
C CYS A 221 28.67 12.15 22.61
N VAL A 222 29.08 13.30 22.07
CA VAL A 222 28.40 14.60 22.24
C VAL A 222 28.32 15.27 20.88
N LEU A 223 27.11 15.47 20.34
CA LEU A 223 26.93 16.27 19.13
C LEU A 223 27.34 17.71 19.43
N ASN A 224 28.26 18.27 18.67
CA ASN A 224 28.80 19.60 18.91
C ASN A 224 28.95 20.37 17.59
N LEU A 225 28.27 21.52 17.53
CA LEU A 225 28.08 22.31 16.31
C LEU A 225 29.06 23.49 16.18
N ASP A 226 29.66 23.94 17.28
CA ASP A 226 30.45 25.19 17.30
C ASP A 226 31.96 24.96 17.43
N LYS A 227 32.38 23.82 17.98
CA LYS A 227 33.79 23.47 18.16
C LYS A 227 33.98 21.96 18.13
N ASN A 228 35.19 21.54 17.78
CA ASN A 228 35.56 20.14 17.95
C ASN A 228 35.54 19.77 19.45
N ASN A 229 34.99 18.60 19.74
CA ASN A 229 35.17 17.89 20.99
C ASN A 229 36.65 17.53 21.20
N ASP A 230 36.96 17.07 22.41
CA ASP A 230 38.23 16.44 22.70
C ASP A 230 38.49 15.28 21.72
N ALA A 231 39.74 15.05 21.32
CA ALA A 231 40.12 14.02 20.35
C ALA A 231 39.69 12.59 20.77
N LYS A 232 39.40 12.38 22.06
CA LYS A 232 38.90 11.12 22.63
C LYS A 232 37.37 10.97 22.65
N ASP A 233 36.64 12.05 22.38
CA ASP A 233 35.17 12.07 22.36
C ASP A 233 34.69 12.15 20.89
N TYR A 234 33.48 11.65 20.60
CA TYR A 234 32.88 11.65 19.26
C TYR A 234 31.74 12.67 19.13
N GLY A 235 31.35 13.02 17.91
CA GLY A 235 30.19 13.87 17.61
C GLY A 235 30.52 15.29 17.13
N ASN A 236 31.69 15.48 16.52
CA ASN A 236 32.01 16.74 15.84
C ASN A 236 31.14 16.92 14.60
N LEU A 237 30.64 18.14 14.37
CA LEU A 237 30.10 18.52 13.07
C LEU A 237 31.12 18.18 11.97
N PRO A 238 30.70 17.63 10.82
CA PRO A 238 31.57 17.55 9.64
C PRO A 238 32.22 18.91 9.33
N ASN A 239 33.40 18.92 8.70
CA ASN A 239 34.17 20.14 8.41
C ASN A 239 33.52 21.05 7.34
N ASP A 240 32.23 21.34 7.47
CA ASP A 240 31.42 22.14 6.57
C ASP A 240 30.16 22.62 7.32
N PRO A 241 30.02 23.93 7.60
CA PRO A 241 28.88 24.48 8.35
C PRO A 241 27.51 24.21 7.73
N ASP A 242 27.44 23.93 6.42
CA ASP A 242 26.17 23.63 5.74
C ASP A 242 25.52 22.37 6.32
N PHE A 243 26.31 21.45 6.91
CA PHE A 243 25.79 20.23 7.55
C PHE A 243 25.02 20.47 8.84
N GLU A 244 25.07 21.66 9.47
CA GLU A 244 24.51 21.88 10.80
C GLU A 244 23.05 21.39 10.90
N LYS A 245 22.24 21.70 9.88
CA LYS A 245 20.83 21.31 9.84
C LYS A 245 20.64 19.80 9.76
N VAL A 246 21.38 19.13 8.89
CA VAL A 246 21.33 17.68 8.68
C VAL A 246 21.90 16.92 9.88
N PHE A 247 22.98 17.42 10.48
CA PHE A 247 23.66 16.83 11.64
C PHE A 247 22.84 16.89 12.92
N ARG A 248 21.95 17.89 13.05
CA ARG A 248 20.97 17.91 14.15
C ARG A 248 20.03 16.71 14.15
N GLU A 249 19.80 16.07 13.00
CA GLU A 249 18.94 14.88 12.90
C GLU A 249 19.58 13.63 13.55
N SER A 250 20.90 13.64 13.84
CA SER A 250 21.59 12.52 14.47
C SER A 250 21.05 12.17 15.86
N VAL A 251 20.31 13.07 16.51
CA VAL A 251 19.60 12.78 17.77
C VAL A 251 18.58 11.64 17.66
N TYR A 252 18.07 11.36 16.46
CA TYR A 252 17.14 10.25 16.22
C TYR A 252 17.81 8.88 16.16
N LEU A 253 19.15 8.83 16.04
CA LEU A 253 19.91 7.58 16.06
C LEU A 253 20.05 6.99 17.47
N PHE A 254 19.62 7.73 18.50
CA PHE A 254 19.80 7.37 19.89
C PHE A 254 18.51 7.51 20.69
N LEU A 255 18.41 6.69 21.73
CA LEU A 255 17.35 6.70 22.71
C LEU A 255 17.94 6.98 24.10
N ASP A 256 17.29 7.85 24.88
CA ASP A 256 17.65 8.02 26.29
C ASP A 256 17.44 6.68 27.04
N PRO A 257 18.47 6.11 27.71
CA PRO A 257 18.34 4.94 28.56
C PRO A 257 17.17 5.01 29.56
N VAL A 258 16.85 6.19 30.10
CA VAL A 258 15.70 6.33 31.01
C VAL A 258 14.37 6.13 30.27
N ALA A 259 14.28 6.61 29.03
CA ALA A 259 13.12 6.43 28.16
C ALA A 259 12.97 4.97 27.74
N TYR A 260 14.08 4.28 27.46
CA TYR A 260 14.12 2.85 27.19
C TYR A 260 13.57 2.00 28.35
N TYR A 261 14.05 2.24 29.57
CA TYR A 261 13.56 1.51 30.75
C TYR A 261 12.12 1.92 31.08
N GLY A 262 11.76 3.20 30.92
CA GLY A 262 10.40 3.70 31.06
C GLY A 262 9.40 3.05 30.07
N ALA A 263 9.84 2.65 28.87
CA ALA A 263 8.99 1.97 27.89
C ALA A 263 8.52 0.56 28.34
N HIS A 264 9.10 0.00 29.41
CA HIS A 264 8.64 -1.25 30.00
C HIS A 264 7.36 -1.08 30.85
N LEU A 265 6.94 0.16 31.09
CA LEU A 265 5.69 0.54 31.75
C LEU A 265 4.50 0.38 30.79
N THR A 266 4.08 -0.85 30.52
CA THR A 266 2.92 -1.14 29.64
C THR A 266 1.63 -1.25 30.46
N ASP A 267 0.67 -0.33 30.31
CA ASP A 267 -0.61 -0.39 31.05
C ASP A 267 -1.84 -0.15 30.15
N ILE A 268 -2.13 -1.08 29.23
CA ILE A 268 -3.41 -1.06 28.47
C ILE A 268 -3.96 -2.46 28.16
N SER A 269 -3.85 -3.45 29.06
CA SER A 269 -4.79 -4.57 28.97
C SER A 269 -5.12 -5.18 30.32
N THR A 270 -6.39 -5.53 30.46
CA THR A 270 -6.95 -6.38 31.52
C THR A 270 -6.33 -7.79 31.57
N ASP A 271 -5.35 -8.10 30.71
CA ASP A 271 -4.80 -9.45 30.50
C ASP A 271 -3.48 -9.74 31.24
N ASN A 272 -3.09 -8.98 32.27
CA ASN A 272 -1.89 -9.25 33.09
C ASN A 272 -0.54 -9.32 32.33
N LYS A 273 -0.46 -8.88 31.07
CA LYS A 273 0.77 -8.89 30.26
C LYS A 273 1.55 -7.60 30.46
N ARG A 274 2.33 -7.51 31.54
CA ARG A 274 3.21 -6.37 31.85
C ARG A 274 4.64 -6.61 31.37
N GLY A 275 5.30 -5.57 30.88
CA GLY A 275 6.75 -5.56 30.68
C GLY A 275 7.50 -5.79 32.00
N SER A 276 8.77 -6.20 31.92
CA SER A 276 9.55 -6.48 33.13
C SER A 276 11.03 -6.12 33.00
N ILE A 277 11.58 -5.57 34.09
CA ILE A 277 13.02 -5.28 34.21
C ILE A 277 13.62 -6.18 35.29
N ILE A 278 14.66 -6.93 34.95
CA ILE A 278 15.36 -7.85 35.85
C ILE A 278 16.52 -7.11 36.51
N ASN A 279 16.66 -7.26 37.83
CA ASN A 279 17.76 -6.71 38.64
C ASN A 279 18.54 -7.83 39.33
N ASN A 280 19.75 -7.51 39.80
CA ASN A 280 20.70 -8.43 40.40
C ASN A 280 20.17 -9.02 41.72
N GLY A 281 20.10 -10.35 41.79
CA GLY A 281 19.69 -11.09 43.00
C GLY A 281 18.60 -12.13 42.76
N THR A 282 18.98 -13.25 42.11
CA THR A 282 18.13 -14.42 41.78
C THR A 282 17.22 -14.19 40.56
N PRO A 283 17.11 -15.15 39.61
CA PRO A 283 16.26 -15.03 38.40
C PRO A 283 14.76 -14.86 38.65
N THR A 284 14.32 -14.65 39.89
CA THR A 284 12.95 -14.94 40.33
C THR A 284 12.05 -13.73 40.55
N THR A 285 12.56 -12.49 40.70
CA THR A 285 11.66 -11.33 40.91
C THR A 285 11.99 -10.13 40.01
N PRO A 286 11.42 -10.09 38.79
CA PRO A 286 11.49 -8.91 37.93
C PRO A 286 10.67 -7.76 38.52
N TYR A 287 11.10 -6.51 38.31
CA TYR A 287 10.24 -5.34 38.49
C TYR A 287 9.16 -5.35 37.40
N LYS A 288 7.90 -5.40 37.81
CA LYS A 288 6.75 -5.55 36.89
C LYS A 288 5.71 -4.45 37.07
N THR A 289 5.76 -3.75 38.20
CA THR A 289 4.83 -2.66 38.48
C THR A 289 5.44 -1.30 38.12
N PRO A 290 4.60 -0.31 37.76
CA PRO A 290 5.10 1.04 37.52
C PRO A 290 5.86 1.66 38.69
N GLU A 291 5.39 1.42 39.91
CA GLU A 291 6.04 1.91 41.13
C GLU A 291 7.44 1.30 41.33
N GLU A 292 7.58 -0.02 41.18
CA GLU A 292 8.87 -0.70 41.29
C GLU A 292 9.86 -0.24 40.23
N ILE A 293 9.44 -0.17 38.97
CA ILE A 293 10.29 0.25 37.85
C ILE A 293 10.72 1.70 38.05
N TYR A 294 9.80 2.59 38.44
CA TYR A 294 10.16 3.99 38.64
C TYR A 294 11.13 4.15 39.81
N THR A 295 10.79 3.62 40.98
CA THR A 295 11.54 3.82 42.21
C THR A 295 12.93 3.20 42.15
N ASN A 296 13.05 2.00 41.58
CA ASN A 296 14.29 1.23 41.60
C ASN A 296 15.17 1.47 40.36
N VAL A 297 14.60 1.89 39.23
CA VAL A 297 15.33 2.08 37.96
C VAL A 297 15.34 3.54 37.54
N VAL A 298 14.18 4.08 37.16
CA VAL A 298 14.05 5.40 36.52
C VAL A 298 14.53 6.53 37.43
N ASN A 299 14.23 6.49 38.73
CA ASN A 299 14.53 7.55 39.68
C ASN A 299 16.04 7.81 39.87
N LYS A 300 16.90 6.89 39.41
CA LYS A 300 18.36 7.00 39.48
C LYS A 300 18.96 7.90 38.38
N PHE A 301 18.20 8.21 37.34
CA PHE A 301 18.63 9.05 36.23
C PHE A 301 18.31 10.53 36.51
N TYR A 302 19.09 11.43 35.92
CA TYR A 302 18.79 12.87 35.96
C TYR A 302 17.47 13.17 35.23
N ASN A 303 17.30 12.55 34.06
CA ASN A 303 16.13 12.70 33.16
C ASN A 303 14.87 11.93 33.60
N LYS A 304 14.81 11.44 34.85
CA LYS A 304 13.69 10.64 35.38
C LYS A 304 12.29 11.20 35.16
N ASN A 305 12.17 12.53 35.06
CA ASN A 305 10.92 13.25 34.85
C ASN A 305 10.85 13.92 33.46
N LYS A 306 11.57 13.38 32.46
CA LYS A 306 11.54 13.88 31.08
C LYS A 306 10.76 12.95 30.16
N THR A 307 9.87 13.55 29.38
CA THR A 307 9.23 12.93 28.22
C THR A 307 9.83 13.49 26.95
N TYR A 308 10.21 12.58 26.05
CA TYR A 308 10.71 12.88 24.72
C TYR A 308 9.66 12.54 23.68
N ILE A 309 9.38 13.50 22.80
CA ILE A 309 8.51 13.30 21.63
C ILE A 309 9.34 13.50 20.38
N TYR A 310 9.51 12.41 19.66
CA TYR A 310 10.21 12.36 18.39
C TYR A 310 9.17 12.41 17.28
N ILE A 311 9.26 13.40 16.40
CA ILE A 311 8.32 13.60 15.29
C ILE A 311 9.06 13.63 13.96
N LYS A 312 8.92 12.55 13.21
CA LYS A 312 9.46 12.46 11.85
C LYS A 312 8.36 12.58 10.80
N SER A 313 8.63 13.34 9.75
CA SER A 313 7.79 13.54 8.56
C SER A 313 8.30 12.76 7.36
N ASN A 314 7.88 13.17 6.16
CA ASN A 314 8.25 12.56 4.90
C ASN A 314 9.76 12.52 4.70
N ARG A 315 10.20 11.51 3.96
CA ARG A 315 11.62 11.30 3.63
C ARG A 315 12.52 11.11 4.84
N GLY A 316 12.04 10.51 5.93
CA GLY A 316 12.92 10.10 7.01
C GLY A 316 13.33 11.20 8.01
N ARG A 317 13.09 12.48 7.69
CA ARG A 317 13.52 13.66 8.47
C ARG A 317 12.52 14.11 9.52
N SER A 318 12.94 15.01 10.41
CA SER A 318 12.08 15.68 11.37
C SER A 318 10.95 16.49 10.74
N PHE A 319 9.92 16.75 11.54
CA PHE A 319 8.77 17.55 11.13
C PHE A 319 9.18 18.91 10.52
N LYS A 320 8.61 19.27 9.35
CA LYS A 320 8.91 20.51 8.61
C LYS A 320 10.39 20.75 8.28
N PHE A 321 11.22 19.69 8.25
CA PHE A 321 12.64 19.80 7.94
C PHE A 321 12.94 20.61 6.67
N TYR A 322 12.15 20.45 5.60
CA TYR A 322 12.37 21.16 4.33
C TYR A 322 11.70 22.55 4.22
N LYS A 323 11.03 23.03 5.28
CA LYS A 323 10.35 24.34 5.33
C LYS A 323 11.08 25.31 6.26
N ASN A 324 10.69 26.59 6.23
CA ASN A 324 11.30 27.65 7.02
C ASN A 324 11.10 27.44 8.54
N GLU A 325 12.12 27.77 9.35
CA GLU A 325 12.23 27.49 10.80
C GLU A 325 11.16 28.17 11.69
N ASN A 326 10.29 29.01 11.13
CA ASN A 326 9.30 29.80 11.88
C ASN A 326 7.92 29.15 12.02
N GLU A 327 7.68 28.00 11.37
CA GLU A 327 6.38 27.32 11.39
C GLU A 327 6.25 26.38 12.60
N ARG A 328 5.06 26.40 13.18
CA ARG A 328 4.78 25.97 14.54
C ARG A 328 3.75 24.85 14.53
N ILE A 329 3.90 23.87 15.42
CA ILE A 329 2.88 22.87 15.71
C ILE A 329 1.91 23.41 16.77
N TYR A 330 0.66 22.97 16.77
CA TYR A 330 -0.19 23.17 17.95
C TYR A 330 0.04 21.99 18.87
N TYR A 331 0.60 22.23 20.04
CA TYR A 331 0.49 21.24 21.10
C TYR A 331 0.18 21.93 22.41
N GLN A 332 -0.77 21.35 23.13
CA GLN A 332 -1.10 21.79 24.47
C GLN A 332 -1.32 20.57 25.34
N CYS A 333 -0.73 20.59 26.52
CA CYS A 333 -0.95 19.57 27.53
C CYS A 333 -2.19 19.99 28.32
N THR A 334 -3.33 19.39 27.96
CA THR A 334 -4.65 19.71 28.52
C THR A 334 -5.32 18.43 28.97
N ASP A 335 -6.30 18.53 29.86
CA ASP A 335 -7.15 17.42 30.28
C ASP A 335 -7.60 16.57 29.08
N VAL A 336 -7.46 15.24 29.21
CA VAL A 336 -7.87 14.25 28.20
C VAL A 336 -9.36 14.39 27.83
N ASN A 337 -10.15 15.10 28.63
CA ASN A 337 -11.56 15.39 28.39
C ASN A 337 -11.86 16.76 27.76
N GLN A 338 -10.88 17.66 27.60
CA GLN A 338 -11.10 18.93 26.90
C GLN A 338 -11.04 18.77 25.37
N THR A 339 -11.97 19.46 24.69
CA THR A 339 -12.05 19.53 23.22
C THR A 339 -11.13 20.67 22.73
N PRO A 340 -10.42 20.51 21.61
CA PRO A 340 -9.62 21.59 21.02
C PRO A 340 -10.40 22.89 20.84
N SER A 341 -9.91 23.99 21.43
CA SER A 341 -10.51 25.32 21.24
C SER A 341 -9.88 26.01 20.03
N SER A 342 -10.61 26.93 19.41
CA SER A 342 -10.13 27.78 18.30
C SER A 342 -9.06 28.81 18.71
N SER A 343 -8.51 28.71 19.93
CA SER A 343 -7.59 29.69 20.55
C SER A 343 -6.20 29.11 20.85
N TRP A 344 -5.85 27.97 20.24
CA TRP A 344 -4.55 27.33 20.46
C TRP A 344 -3.42 28.17 19.90
N THR A 345 -2.37 28.40 20.70
CA THR A 345 -1.19 29.15 20.27
C THR A 345 -0.18 28.18 19.67
N PRO A 346 0.28 28.39 18.43
CA PRO A 346 1.28 27.52 17.84
C PRO A 346 2.62 27.63 18.62
N THR A 347 3.31 26.51 18.82
CA THR A 347 4.62 26.37 19.49
C THR A 347 5.65 25.68 18.60
N SER A 348 6.94 25.93 18.83
CA SER A 348 8.00 25.27 18.05
C SER A 348 8.08 23.77 18.39
N PHE A 349 8.35 22.93 17.38
CA PHE A 349 8.69 21.53 17.56
C PHE A 349 10.14 21.33 18.04
N LEU A 350 10.95 22.38 17.97
CA LEU A 350 12.36 22.36 18.36
C LEU A 350 12.51 22.65 19.85
N THR A 351 13.25 21.80 20.55
CA THR A 351 13.76 22.12 21.90
C THR A 351 15.21 22.57 21.76
N ASN A 352 15.51 23.83 22.06
CA ASN A 352 16.85 24.42 21.87
C ASN A 352 17.42 24.15 20.46
N LYS A 353 16.62 24.37 19.40
CA LYS A 353 16.97 24.06 18.00
C LYS A 353 17.23 22.58 17.67
N TRP A 354 17.08 21.66 18.61
CA TRP A 354 17.14 20.22 18.34
C TRP A 354 15.77 19.70 17.90
N PRO A 355 15.70 18.77 16.94
CA PRO A 355 14.47 18.37 16.27
C PRO A 355 13.60 17.40 17.08
N LEU A 356 13.38 17.68 18.36
CA LEU A 356 12.50 16.91 19.24
C LEU A 356 11.90 17.79 20.34
N ILE A 357 10.80 17.33 20.92
CA ILE A 357 10.16 18.00 22.06
C ILE A 357 10.62 17.31 23.35
N ILE A 358 11.15 18.09 24.29
CA ILE A 358 11.51 17.62 25.63
C ILE A 358 10.62 18.32 26.66
N LYS A 359 9.85 17.55 27.43
CA LYS A 359 8.93 18.07 28.46
C LYS A 359 9.22 17.51 29.83
N SER A 360 9.03 18.34 30.86
CA SER A 360 9.13 17.91 32.25
C SER A 360 7.77 17.45 32.75
N ALA A 361 7.67 16.23 33.24
CA ALA A 361 6.40 15.62 33.60
C ALA A 361 5.81 16.15 34.93
N ILE A 362 6.53 17.04 35.62
CA ILE A 362 6.09 17.78 36.82
C ILE A 362 5.22 19.00 36.44
N ASP A 363 5.32 19.49 35.20
CA ASP A 363 4.69 20.75 34.78
C ASP A 363 3.24 20.58 34.27
N GLU A 364 2.81 19.36 33.93
CA GLU A 364 1.60 19.14 33.14
C GLU A 364 0.81 17.92 33.65
N LYS A 365 -0.39 18.14 34.21
CA LYS A 365 -1.28 17.11 34.79
C LYS A 365 -1.96 16.18 33.76
N TYR A 366 -1.64 16.30 32.47
CA TYR A 366 -2.51 15.78 31.41
C TYR A 366 -1.78 15.46 30.09
N GLY A 367 -2.35 14.57 29.28
CA GLY A 367 -1.81 14.11 27.99
C GLY A 367 -1.57 15.22 26.94
N ILE A 368 -0.77 14.89 25.92
CA ILE A 368 -0.27 15.85 24.92
C ILE A 368 -1.14 15.83 23.65
N SER A 369 -2.06 16.78 23.50
CA SER A 369 -2.81 16.92 22.25
C SER A 369 -1.92 17.56 21.18
N LEU A 370 -1.79 16.92 20.00
CA LEU A 370 -1.00 17.39 18.86
C LEU A 370 -1.91 17.76 17.69
N GLY A 371 -2.02 19.03 17.33
CA GLY A 371 -2.74 19.53 16.17
C GLY A 371 -1.81 20.15 15.13
N SER A 372 -2.15 20.01 13.85
CA SER A 372 -1.56 20.81 12.76
C SER A 372 -2.65 21.67 12.13
N SER A 373 -2.33 22.92 11.77
CA SER A 373 -3.22 23.75 10.94
C SER A 373 -3.22 23.33 9.48
N ASP A 374 -2.24 22.53 9.07
CA ASP A 374 -2.09 22.09 7.69
C ASP A 374 -2.92 20.83 7.42
N LYS A 375 -3.62 20.86 6.27
CA LYS A 375 -4.73 19.96 5.94
C LYS A 375 -4.30 18.55 5.49
N ASN A 376 -3.03 18.19 5.50
CA ASN A 376 -2.52 17.01 4.77
C ASN A 376 -1.74 16.03 5.67
N ILE A 377 -2.40 15.42 6.65
CA ILE A 377 -1.77 14.37 7.47
C ILE A 377 -1.89 13.02 6.75
N ALA A 378 -0.77 12.51 6.26
CA ALA A 378 -0.71 11.27 5.51
C ALA A 378 -0.65 10.03 6.40
N TYR A 379 -0.05 10.03 7.59
CA TYR A 379 -0.02 8.86 8.50
C TYR A 379 0.38 9.21 9.95
N ILE A 380 -0.05 8.39 10.92
CA ILE A 380 0.35 8.46 12.34
C ILE A 380 0.77 7.06 12.82
N HIS A 381 1.95 6.92 13.42
CA HIS A 381 2.36 5.71 14.17
C HIS A 381 2.82 6.11 15.56
N SER A 382 2.23 5.50 16.60
CA SER A 382 2.61 5.64 18.00
C SER A 382 2.57 4.27 18.68
N LEU A 383 3.42 4.09 19.70
CA LEU A 383 3.44 2.90 20.56
C LEU A 383 2.15 2.70 21.36
N PHE A 384 1.36 3.77 21.53
CA PHE A 384 0.11 3.77 22.29
C PHE A 384 -0.94 4.60 21.56
N PHE A 385 -2.05 3.99 21.13
CA PHE A 385 -3.21 4.67 20.58
C PHE A 385 -4.41 4.52 21.51
N GLU A 386 -5.11 5.62 21.78
CA GLU A 386 -6.48 5.58 22.32
C GLU A 386 -7.54 5.91 21.26
N GLU A 387 -7.33 6.87 20.33
CA GLU A 387 -8.34 7.18 19.30
C GLU A 387 -7.83 8.07 18.16
N VAL A 388 -8.22 7.80 16.90
CA VAL A 388 -8.12 8.74 15.77
C VAL A 388 -9.53 9.21 15.43
N LYS A 389 -9.84 10.50 15.63
CA LYS A 389 -11.16 11.07 15.29
C LYS A 389 -11.09 11.80 13.94
N ILE A 390 -11.93 11.39 13.01
CA ILE A 390 -12.21 12.13 11.78
C ILE A 390 -13.34 13.12 12.09
N SER A 391 -13.18 14.40 11.75
CA SER A 391 -14.23 15.40 11.93
C SER A 391 -15.45 15.04 11.06
N ASN A 392 -16.58 14.76 11.71
CA ASN A 392 -17.86 14.43 11.06
C ASN A 392 -18.53 15.60 10.32
N SER A 393 -17.97 16.82 10.38
CA SER A 393 -18.65 18.02 9.86
C SER A 393 -18.44 18.29 8.37
N ASP A 394 -17.52 17.60 7.68
CA ASP A 394 -17.32 17.76 6.24
C ASP A 394 -17.81 16.53 5.46
N LYS A 395 -19.11 16.50 5.18
CA LYS A 395 -19.81 15.43 4.43
C LYS A 395 -19.44 15.36 2.93
N ARG A 396 -18.34 15.99 2.50
CA ARG A 396 -17.90 15.94 1.10
C ARG A 396 -16.93 14.79 0.91
N ILE A 397 -17.40 13.75 0.24
CA ILE A 397 -16.61 12.62 -0.27
C ILE A 397 -15.37 13.19 -0.98
N PRO A 398 -14.13 12.89 -0.53
CA PRO A 398 -12.95 13.42 -1.19
C PRO A 398 -12.82 12.76 -2.57
N ARG A 399 -12.91 13.58 -3.62
CA ARG A 399 -12.73 13.20 -5.02
C ARG A 399 -11.31 12.66 -5.24
N LYS A 400 -11.20 11.73 -6.20
CA LYS A 400 -9.99 11.02 -6.66
C LYS A 400 -8.76 11.93 -6.68
N GLY A 401 -7.65 11.51 -6.05
CA GLY A 401 -6.33 12.15 -6.20
C GLY A 401 -5.72 12.77 -4.95
N ASN A 402 -6.47 12.91 -3.85
CA ASN A 402 -5.92 13.53 -2.64
C ASN A 402 -5.46 12.46 -1.64
N LEU A 403 -4.14 12.28 -1.54
CA LEU A 403 -3.48 11.86 -0.29
C LEU A 403 -4.10 12.69 0.85
N ILE A 404 -4.60 11.99 1.86
CA ILE A 404 -5.48 12.44 2.95
C ILE A 404 -5.43 13.96 3.20
N SER A 405 -6.24 14.71 2.45
CA SER A 405 -6.19 16.18 2.45
C SER A 405 -7.15 16.84 3.44
N ASN A 406 -7.70 16.09 4.41
CA ASN A 406 -8.74 16.57 5.32
C ASN A 406 -8.65 16.02 6.76
N LEU A 407 -7.49 15.52 7.21
CA LEU A 407 -7.34 15.23 8.65
C LEU A 407 -7.08 16.55 9.39
N ILE A 408 -8.10 17.06 10.06
CA ILE A 408 -8.01 18.25 10.92
C ILE A 408 -7.93 17.76 12.36
N ASN A 409 -6.75 17.91 12.97
CA ASN A 409 -6.41 17.54 14.35
C ASN A 409 -6.43 16.02 14.65
N PHE A 410 -5.38 15.54 15.31
CA PHE A 410 -5.38 14.21 15.94
C PHE A 410 -5.11 14.39 17.44
N LYS A 411 -5.52 13.43 18.27
CA LYS A 411 -5.29 13.51 19.71
C LYS A 411 -4.39 12.36 20.12
N LEU A 412 -3.20 12.68 20.64
CA LEU A 412 -2.31 11.71 21.24
C LEU A 412 -2.49 11.75 22.76
N ASN A 413 -3.26 10.82 23.33
CA ASN A 413 -3.31 10.71 24.79
C ASN A 413 -2.04 10.02 25.26
N ILE A 414 -1.04 10.80 25.68
CA ILE A 414 0.05 10.26 26.49
C ILE A 414 -0.54 10.04 27.88
N LEU A 415 -0.84 8.78 28.21
CA LEU A 415 -1.34 8.40 29.53
C LEU A 415 -0.32 8.88 30.58
N THR A 416 -0.77 9.66 31.56
CA THR A 416 -0.04 9.89 32.80
C THR A 416 -0.64 8.97 33.86
N PHE A 417 0.17 8.25 34.65
CA PHE A 417 -0.35 7.39 35.71
C PHE A 417 -1.00 8.26 36.81
N ASN A 418 -2.33 8.44 36.71
CA ASN A 418 -3.13 9.34 37.55
C ASN A 418 -3.12 9.03 39.06
N ASN A 419 -2.62 7.85 39.48
CA ASN A 419 -2.70 7.40 40.87
C ASN A 419 -1.37 7.46 41.67
N LEU A 420 -0.23 7.82 41.07
CA LEU A 420 1.07 7.69 41.76
C LEU A 420 2.00 8.91 41.75
N ASN A 421 1.66 10.07 41.17
CA ASN A 421 2.63 11.17 40.96
C ASN A 421 3.93 10.69 40.27
N VAL A 422 3.87 9.60 39.50
CA VAL A 422 5.01 9.04 38.77
C VAL A 422 4.87 9.49 37.33
N SER A 423 5.84 10.28 36.87
CA SER A 423 5.71 11.10 35.69
C SER A 423 6.90 10.85 34.77
N SER A 424 6.72 10.08 33.69
CA SER A 424 7.34 10.26 32.33
C SER A 424 7.23 9.00 31.47
N PHE A 425 6.79 9.19 30.24
CA PHE A 425 6.67 8.19 29.19
C PHE A 425 7.51 8.62 27.99
N PHE A 426 7.98 7.65 27.22
CA PHE A 426 8.57 7.88 25.91
C PHE A 426 7.52 7.58 24.84
N ASN A 427 7.32 8.51 23.91
CA ASN A 427 6.42 8.32 22.78
C ASN A 427 7.09 8.84 21.50
N ILE A 428 7.49 7.91 20.62
CA ILE A 428 7.78 8.29 19.24
C ILE A 428 6.47 8.36 18.49
N THR A 429 6.17 9.53 17.92
CA THR A 429 5.01 9.75 17.07
C THR A 429 5.48 10.16 15.68
N PHE A 430 5.31 9.28 14.71
CA PHE A 430 5.57 9.61 13.32
C PHE A 430 4.38 10.40 12.76
N LEU A 431 4.63 11.57 12.17
CA LEU A 431 3.60 12.37 11.51
C LEU A 431 4.03 12.60 10.08
N ASN A 432 3.46 11.84 9.16
CA ASN A 432 3.79 12.04 7.77
C ASN A 432 2.97 13.21 7.18
N GLU A 433 3.66 14.24 6.69
CA GLU A 433 3.05 15.38 6.01
C GLU A 433 3.62 15.49 4.58
N ASP A 434 2.77 15.32 3.58
CA ASP A 434 3.11 15.52 2.16
C ASP A 434 3.14 17.02 1.86
N ASP A 435 4.35 17.57 1.90
CA ASP A 435 4.56 19.01 1.93
C ASP A 435 5.31 19.59 0.73
N LEU A 436 5.69 18.75 -0.24
CA LEU A 436 5.86 19.29 -1.58
C LEU A 436 4.44 19.60 -2.06
N PRO A 437 4.07 20.85 -2.33
CA PRO A 437 2.80 21.11 -2.98
C PRO A 437 2.85 20.26 -4.23
N PHE A 438 2.06 19.19 -4.33
CA PHE A 438 1.91 18.47 -5.59
C PHE A 438 1.32 19.51 -6.52
N PRO A 439 2.12 20.17 -7.38
CA PRO A 439 1.56 21.16 -8.28
C PRO A 439 0.68 20.42 -9.30
N ASN A 440 0.89 19.09 -9.38
CA ASN A 440 0.33 18.20 -10.34
C ASN A 440 -0.03 16.85 -9.68
N PRO A 441 -1.31 16.43 -9.68
CA PRO A 441 -1.73 15.08 -9.26
C PRO A 441 -1.16 13.93 -10.13
N ASN A 442 -0.32 14.27 -11.12
CA ASN A 442 0.38 13.33 -11.99
C ASN A 442 1.83 13.02 -11.54
N GLU A 443 2.26 13.52 -10.38
CA GLU A 443 3.57 13.24 -9.79
C GLU A 443 3.47 12.17 -8.69
N PHE A 444 4.29 11.12 -8.78
CA PHE A 444 4.37 10.05 -7.77
C PHE A 444 5.68 10.14 -6.96
N CYS A 445 5.89 11.28 -6.30
CA CYS A 445 7.05 11.51 -5.44
C CYS A 445 7.00 10.60 -4.20
N ASN A 446 8.14 10.02 -3.83
CA ASN A 446 8.33 9.23 -2.60
C ASN A 446 7.48 7.95 -2.48
N LEU A 447 6.78 7.53 -3.54
CA LEU A 447 5.86 6.37 -3.53
C LEU A 447 6.52 5.07 -3.04
N PHE A 448 7.81 4.89 -3.35
CA PHE A 448 8.60 3.71 -2.97
C PHE A 448 9.50 3.96 -1.75
N GLY A 449 9.32 5.05 -1.02
CA GLY A 449 10.21 5.43 0.08
C GLY A 449 11.64 5.69 -0.38
N ASN A 450 12.62 5.53 0.52
CA ASN A 450 14.03 5.74 0.21
C ASN A 450 14.55 4.61 -0.71
N VAL A 451 15.23 5.00 -1.78
CA VAL A 451 15.64 4.13 -2.88
C VAL A 451 17.14 3.85 -2.92
N ASN A 452 17.98 4.52 -2.13
CA ASN A 452 19.42 4.23 -2.09
C ASN A 452 19.78 3.38 -0.87
N LEU A 453 19.71 2.06 -1.07
CA LEU A 453 19.85 1.06 -0.03
C LEU A 453 20.95 0.07 -0.46
N LYS A 454 22.20 0.26 -0.01
CA LYS A 454 23.37 -0.48 -0.52
C LYS A 454 23.50 -1.90 0.06
N SER A 455 23.09 -2.07 1.30
CA SER A 455 22.90 -3.35 1.98
C SER A 455 21.59 -3.21 2.70
N ILE A 456 20.60 -4.07 2.53
CA ILE A 456 19.49 -4.11 3.50
C ILE A 456 19.70 -5.29 4.47
N PHE A 457 20.73 -6.10 4.25
CA PHE A 457 20.69 -7.49 4.70
C PHE A 457 22.06 -8.06 5.03
N GLU A 458 22.18 -8.69 6.19
CA GLU A 458 23.11 -9.80 6.39
C GLU A 458 22.45 -11.05 5.77
N ARG A 459 23.18 -11.81 4.93
CA ARG A 459 22.70 -13.06 4.28
C ARG A 459 22.04 -14.05 5.25
N GLU A 460 22.33 -13.92 6.53
CA GLU A 460 21.90 -14.78 7.64
C GLU A 460 20.46 -14.51 8.09
N ASP A 461 19.92 -13.30 7.87
CA ASP A 461 18.49 -12.96 8.04
C ASP A 461 17.56 -13.83 7.17
N PHE A 462 18.12 -14.62 6.26
CA PHE A 462 17.40 -15.50 5.34
C PHE A 462 17.72 -16.99 5.53
N SER A 463 18.71 -17.31 6.38
CA SER A 463 19.24 -18.68 6.54
C SER A 463 18.41 -19.56 7.49
N THR A 464 17.54 -18.97 8.31
CA THR A 464 16.74 -19.68 9.32
C THR A 464 15.26 -19.80 8.98
N GLY A 465 14.85 -19.50 7.73
CA GLY A 465 13.45 -19.62 7.30
C GLY A 465 12.50 -18.60 7.92
N GLN A 466 13.02 -17.61 8.65
CA GLN A 466 12.26 -16.45 9.13
C GLN A 466 12.62 -15.27 8.24
N GLY A 467 11.68 -14.76 7.46
CA GLY A 467 11.89 -13.54 6.70
C GLY A 467 11.99 -12.35 7.65
N SER A 468 13.10 -11.63 7.65
CA SER A 468 13.19 -10.37 8.38
C SER A 468 12.37 -9.29 7.67
N PHE A 469 11.40 -8.74 8.40
CA PHE A 469 10.69 -7.53 8.00
C PHE A 469 11.65 -6.35 8.11
N VAL A 470 11.84 -5.71 6.96
CA VAL A 470 12.60 -4.48 6.76
C VAL A 470 11.73 -3.34 7.30
N ASN A 471 11.80 -3.09 8.61
CA ASN A 471 10.83 -2.26 9.33
C ASN A 471 11.05 -0.74 9.18
N HIS A 472 11.58 -0.28 8.04
CA HIS A 472 12.04 1.10 7.90
C HIS A 472 11.52 1.85 6.66
N LEU A 473 10.67 1.22 5.85
CA LEU A 473 9.81 2.01 4.95
C LEU A 473 8.45 2.16 5.61
N ARG A 474 8.34 3.29 6.31
CA ARG A 474 7.16 3.72 7.07
C ARG A 474 5.91 3.45 6.24
N PRO A 475 4.83 2.99 6.89
CA PRO A 475 3.60 2.68 6.18
C PRO A 475 3.13 3.90 5.37
N ILE A 476 3.07 3.78 4.05
CA ILE A 476 2.48 4.80 3.19
C ILE A 476 0.98 4.54 3.17
N LEU A 477 0.19 5.54 3.49
CA LEU A 477 -1.26 5.43 3.35
C LEU A 477 -1.64 5.70 1.90
N ILE A 478 -2.22 4.70 1.25
CA ILE A 478 -2.76 4.84 -0.10
C ILE A 478 -4.27 4.74 0.00
N LYS A 479 -4.93 5.69 -0.63
CA LYS A 479 -6.37 5.69 -0.83
C LYS A 479 -6.67 5.32 -2.28
N ASP A 480 -7.36 4.20 -2.49
CA ASP A 480 -7.89 3.83 -3.79
C ASP A 480 -9.43 3.78 -3.71
N GLY A 481 -10.10 4.70 -4.40
CA GLY A 481 -11.54 4.87 -4.28
C GLY A 481 -12.00 5.25 -2.87
N ARG A 482 -12.79 4.37 -2.22
CA ARG A 482 -13.27 4.53 -0.84
C ARG A 482 -12.38 3.83 0.19
N ASP A 483 -11.46 2.98 -0.26
CA ASP A 483 -10.64 2.14 0.60
C ASP A 483 -9.34 2.88 0.97
N ILE A 484 -8.99 2.82 2.24
CA ILE A 484 -7.77 3.40 2.79
C ILE A 484 -6.99 2.24 3.41
N GLY A 485 -5.72 2.10 3.06
CA GLY A 485 -4.87 1.19 3.80
C GLY A 485 -3.40 1.58 3.79
N MET A 486 -2.69 1.01 4.76
CA MET A 486 -1.27 1.21 4.97
C MET A 486 -0.48 0.36 3.98
N TYR A 487 0.71 0.78 3.57
CA TYR A 487 1.56 0.07 2.61
C TYR A 487 3.03 0.06 3.01
N GLN A 488 3.72 -1.04 2.76
CA GLN A 488 5.16 -1.19 2.93
C GLN A 488 5.84 -1.34 1.59
N THR A 489 6.95 -0.63 1.38
CA THR A 489 7.83 -0.87 0.23
C THR A 489 8.85 -1.95 0.57
N LYS A 490 9.14 -2.79 -0.42
CA LYS A 490 10.12 -3.87 -0.37
C LYS A 490 11.00 -3.76 -1.62
N LEU A 491 12.29 -4.01 -1.46
CA LEU A 491 13.24 -4.05 -2.57
C LEU A 491 13.65 -5.51 -2.84
N ILE A 492 13.69 -5.87 -4.12
CA ILE A 492 14.08 -7.17 -4.62
C ILE A 492 15.17 -6.98 -5.68
N LEU A 493 16.30 -7.67 -5.53
CA LEU A 493 17.42 -7.64 -6.47
C LEU A 493 17.53 -9.01 -7.17
N GLU A 494 17.53 -9.02 -8.50
CA GLU A 494 17.68 -10.24 -9.31
C GLU A 494 19.11 -10.33 -9.87
N GLY A 495 19.85 -11.38 -9.49
CA GLY A 495 21.21 -11.67 -9.96
C GLY A 495 22.10 -12.33 -8.90
N ASN A 496 23.29 -12.78 -9.30
CA ASN A 496 24.32 -13.35 -8.39
C ASN A 496 24.99 -12.28 -7.50
N TYR A 497 24.61 -11.01 -7.66
CA TYR A 497 25.21 -9.87 -6.97
C TYR A 497 24.16 -9.31 -6.01
N ILE A 498 24.27 -9.71 -4.75
CA ILE A 498 23.61 -8.99 -3.66
C ILE A 498 24.58 -7.88 -3.25
N ALA A 499 24.05 -6.67 -3.12
CA ALA A 499 24.72 -5.46 -2.67
C ALA A 499 25.46 -4.67 -3.75
N ASP A 500 25.39 -3.36 -3.55
CA ASP A 500 25.88 -2.24 -4.35
C ASP A 500 27.42 -2.15 -4.48
N THR A 501 28.11 -3.28 -4.38
CA THR A 501 29.49 -3.38 -4.83
C THR A 501 29.46 -3.78 -6.29
N ASN A 502 30.01 -2.93 -7.17
CA ASN A 502 30.34 -3.30 -8.54
C ASN A 502 30.88 -4.73 -8.57
N PRO A 503 30.44 -5.58 -9.51
CA PRO A 503 30.86 -6.98 -9.58
C PRO A 503 32.37 -7.11 -9.33
N PRO A 504 32.83 -7.97 -8.41
CA PRO A 504 34.25 -8.08 -8.01
C PRO A 504 35.21 -8.42 -9.17
N ALA A 505 34.67 -8.77 -10.33
CA ALA A 505 35.38 -8.90 -11.59
C ALA A 505 34.48 -8.38 -12.71
N LEU A 506 34.36 -7.07 -12.81
CA LEU A 506 33.87 -6.45 -14.02
C LEU A 506 34.86 -6.77 -15.15
N PRO A 507 34.40 -7.28 -16.31
CA PRO A 507 35.28 -7.49 -17.46
C PRO A 507 36.07 -6.21 -17.76
N GLY A 508 37.36 -6.33 -18.09
CA GLY A 508 38.25 -5.16 -18.24
C GLY A 508 37.84 -4.16 -19.33
N ASN A 509 36.79 -4.47 -20.10
CA ASN A 509 36.19 -3.61 -21.11
C ASN A 509 34.89 -2.95 -20.58
N PRO A 510 34.80 -1.60 -20.55
CA PRO A 510 33.61 -0.86 -20.10
C PRO A 510 32.28 -1.26 -20.78
N ALA A 511 32.31 -1.68 -22.05
CA ALA A 511 31.09 -2.11 -22.75
C ALA A 511 30.49 -3.40 -22.15
N ASP A 512 31.34 -4.30 -21.68
CA ASP A 512 30.92 -5.58 -21.09
C ASP A 512 30.40 -5.37 -19.65
N VAL A 513 30.93 -4.37 -18.94
CA VAL A 513 30.41 -3.88 -17.65
C VAL A 513 29.00 -3.35 -17.80
N ASP A 514 28.80 -2.45 -18.77
CA ASP A 514 27.51 -1.85 -19.07
C ASP A 514 26.45 -2.90 -19.40
N LEU A 515 26.81 -3.89 -20.22
CA LEU A 515 25.91 -5.00 -20.59
C LEU A 515 25.58 -5.92 -19.40
N ALA A 516 26.52 -6.10 -18.47
CA ALA A 516 26.27 -6.86 -17.24
C ALA A 516 25.29 -6.11 -16.32
N LEU A 517 25.51 -4.81 -16.12
CA LEU A 517 24.66 -3.96 -15.27
C LEU A 517 23.26 -3.75 -15.85
N SER A 518 23.10 -3.76 -17.17
CA SER A 518 21.77 -3.67 -17.82
C SER A 518 20.92 -4.93 -17.65
N LYS A 519 21.55 -6.07 -17.29
CA LYS A 519 20.88 -7.37 -17.07
C LYS A 519 20.60 -7.65 -15.59
N ASN A 520 21.24 -6.93 -14.68
CA ASN A 520 20.97 -7.01 -13.24
C ASN A 520 19.74 -6.17 -12.93
N LEU A 521 18.68 -6.79 -12.41
CA LEU A 521 17.39 -6.14 -12.25
C LEU A 521 17.14 -5.71 -10.81
N ARG A 522 16.57 -4.51 -10.67
CA ARG A 522 16.14 -3.91 -9.41
C ARG A 522 14.62 -3.75 -9.44
N THR A 523 13.94 -4.40 -8.51
CA THR A 523 12.47 -4.39 -8.41
C THR A 523 12.03 -3.86 -7.06
N TYR A 524 11.27 -2.78 -7.04
CA TYR A 524 10.60 -2.25 -5.86
C TYR A 524 9.15 -2.69 -5.86
N ILE A 525 8.65 -3.10 -4.71
CA ILE A 525 7.27 -3.58 -4.54
C ILE A 525 6.65 -2.86 -3.34
N LEU A 526 5.56 -2.14 -3.57
CA LEU A 526 4.76 -1.51 -2.54
C LEU A 526 3.49 -2.34 -2.32
N SER A 527 3.37 -2.92 -1.12
CA SER A 527 2.34 -3.90 -0.76
C SER A 527 1.52 -3.45 0.45
N PRO A 528 0.22 -3.77 0.54
CA PRO A 528 -0.59 -3.41 1.71
C PRO A 528 -0.05 -3.99 3.02
N GLN A 529 -0.11 -3.20 4.09
CA GLN A 529 0.02 -3.62 5.48
C GLN A 529 -1.38 -3.72 6.10
N TYR A 530 -1.69 -4.86 6.71
CA TYR A 530 -2.87 -4.97 7.58
C TYR A 530 -2.61 -4.19 8.87
N SER A 531 -3.56 -3.34 9.27
CA SER A 531 -3.45 -2.57 10.51
C SER A 531 -3.24 -3.48 11.71
N THR A 532 -2.44 -3.03 12.68
CA THR A 532 -2.14 -3.72 13.95
C THR A 532 -3.39 -4.10 14.79
N LEU A 533 -4.57 -3.57 14.45
CA LEU A 533 -5.85 -3.84 15.10
C LEU A 533 -6.50 -5.18 14.71
N GLN A 534 -6.05 -5.83 13.63
CA GLN A 534 -6.46 -7.21 13.30
C GLN A 534 -5.27 -8.15 13.39
N LYS A 535 -4.93 -8.58 14.61
CA LYS A 535 -4.24 -9.84 14.81
C LYS A 535 -5.20 -10.98 14.47
N LYS A 536 -4.95 -11.66 13.35
CA LYS A 536 -5.33 -13.07 13.14
C LYS A 536 -4.25 -13.72 12.29
N ASP A 537 -3.97 -14.98 12.61
CA ASP A 537 -2.73 -15.74 12.37
C ASP A 537 -2.32 -16.01 10.90
N ASP A 538 -2.89 -15.27 9.95
CA ASP A 538 -2.57 -15.35 8.54
C ASP A 538 -2.08 -13.97 8.06
N ASN A 539 -0.82 -13.61 8.33
CA ASN A 539 -0.22 -12.43 7.67
C ASN A 539 -0.06 -12.76 6.17
N PRO A 540 -0.92 -12.22 5.28
CA PRO A 540 -1.01 -12.73 3.92
C PRO A 540 -0.03 -12.01 2.98
N PHE A 541 0.99 -11.31 3.50
CA PHE A 541 2.08 -10.71 2.70
C PHE A 541 3.46 -10.82 3.39
N SER A 542 3.73 -11.93 4.08
CA SER A 542 5.12 -12.31 4.39
C SER A 542 5.81 -12.71 3.08
N LEU A 543 6.76 -11.89 2.62
CA LEU A 543 7.75 -12.33 1.63
C LEU A 543 8.79 -13.11 2.44
N THR A 544 8.98 -14.38 2.12
CA THR A 544 10.02 -15.20 2.74
C THR A 544 11.29 -15.17 1.89
N SER A 545 12.40 -15.63 2.44
CA SER A 545 13.66 -15.83 1.70
C SER A 545 13.54 -16.70 0.45
N GLY A 546 12.40 -17.41 0.26
CA GLY A 546 12.13 -18.31 -0.86
C GLY A 546 12.29 -17.68 -2.25
N TYR A 547 12.24 -16.35 -2.36
CA TYR A 547 12.56 -15.64 -3.60
C TYR A 547 13.96 -16.00 -4.17
N TYR A 548 14.99 -16.06 -3.32
CA TYR A 548 16.37 -16.31 -3.77
C TYR A 548 16.65 -17.78 -4.10
N SER A 549 15.73 -18.68 -3.73
CA SER A 549 15.81 -20.11 -4.02
C SER A 549 14.82 -20.57 -5.09
N ALA A 550 14.03 -19.64 -5.67
CA ALA A 550 13.01 -19.98 -6.65
C ALA A 550 13.63 -20.63 -7.89
N LYS A 551 13.19 -21.85 -8.20
CA LYS A 551 13.74 -22.67 -9.30
C LYS A 551 13.08 -22.35 -10.64
N ASP A 552 11.86 -21.84 -10.62
CA ASP A 552 11.06 -21.56 -11.81
C ASP A 552 10.13 -20.35 -11.63
N MET A 553 9.42 -20.00 -12.71
CA MET A 553 8.49 -18.87 -12.75
C MET A 553 7.32 -19.04 -11.76
N GLU A 554 6.84 -20.26 -11.55
CA GLU A 554 5.70 -20.53 -10.68
C GLU A 554 6.11 -20.34 -9.22
N GLU A 555 7.26 -20.86 -8.82
CA GLU A 555 7.83 -20.66 -7.48
C GLU A 555 8.14 -19.18 -7.23
N TYR A 556 8.74 -18.47 -8.19
CA TYR A 556 8.99 -17.02 -8.13
C TYR A 556 7.69 -16.24 -7.89
N ILE A 557 6.68 -16.53 -8.71
CA ILE A 557 5.38 -15.86 -8.65
C ILE A 557 4.65 -16.20 -7.35
N ASN A 558 4.72 -17.44 -6.87
CA ASN A 558 4.10 -17.83 -5.61
C ASN A 558 4.78 -17.15 -4.42
N ASN A 559 6.10 -17.03 -4.45
CA ASN A 559 6.88 -16.43 -3.38
C ASN A 559 6.67 -14.91 -3.26
N ILE A 560 6.52 -14.20 -4.39
CA ILE A 560 6.33 -12.73 -4.38
C ILE A 560 4.86 -12.33 -4.48
N TYR A 561 4.15 -12.94 -5.41
CA TYR A 561 2.85 -12.51 -5.90
C TYR A 561 1.71 -13.47 -5.53
N ARG A 562 1.98 -14.50 -4.72
CA ARG A 562 1.02 -15.46 -4.17
C ARG A 562 0.07 -16.07 -5.21
N GLY A 563 0.64 -16.45 -6.35
CA GLY A 563 -0.09 -17.14 -7.42
C GLY A 563 -0.81 -16.22 -8.40
N GLY A 564 -0.46 -14.93 -8.45
CA GLY A 564 -0.82 -14.05 -9.57
C GLY A 564 -0.11 -14.45 -10.89
N GLU A 565 -0.17 -13.60 -11.91
CA GLU A 565 0.45 -13.82 -13.22
C GLU A 565 1.09 -12.53 -13.70
N ILE A 566 2.28 -12.64 -14.31
CA ILE A 566 2.88 -11.53 -15.04
C ILE A 566 2.73 -11.81 -16.53
N TRP A 567 2.12 -10.89 -17.25
CA TRP A 567 1.89 -10.98 -18.69
C TRP A 567 2.86 -10.10 -19.47
N LYS A 568 3.40 -10.63 -20.56
CA LYS A 568 4.33 -9.97 -21.47
C LYS A 568 3.67 -9.71 -22.82
N GLY A 569 3.82 -8.48 -23.31
CA GLY A 569 3.46 -8.08 -24.68
C GLY A 569 4.57 -7.25 -25.31
N ILE A 570 4.24 -6.50 -26.38
CA ILE A 570 5.17 -5.57 -27.02
C ILE A 570 4.55 -4.18 -27.06
N ILE A 571 5.32 -3.17 -26.67
CA ILE A 571 5.01 -1.76 -26.89
C ILE A 571 6.13 -1.11 -27.70
N THR A 572 5.79 0.00 -28.37
CA THR A 572 6.70 0.73 -29.26
C THR A 572 6.83 2.17 -28.81
N ASP A 573 8.05 2.61 -28.52
CA ASP A 573 8.42 4.01 -28.31
C ASP A 573 9.76 4.26 -29.01
N GLY A 574 9.70 4.64 -30.30
CA GLY A 574 10.82 4.65 -31.24
C GLY A 574 11.38 3.26 -31.60
N SER A 575 11.30 2.29 -30.69
CA SER A 575 11.74 0.90 -30.83
C SER A 575 10.85 -0.04 -30.02
N ASN A 576 10.81 -1.32 -30.40
CA ASN A 576 10.00 -2.34 -29.72
C ASN A 576 10.70 -2.85 -28.46
N PHE A 577 9.93 -3.01 -27.38
CA PHE A 577 10.38 -3.66 -26.16
C PHE A 577 9.21 -4.34 -25.44
N SER A 578 9.52 -5.15 -24.42
CA SER A 578 8.49 -5.92 -23.71
C SER A 578 7.64 -5.00 -22.83
N SER A 579 6.32 -5.13 -22.87
CA SER A 579 5.46 -4.59 -21.81
C SER A 579 5.29 -5.62 -20.71
N LEU A 580 5.23 -5.18 -19.45
CA LEU A 580 4.94 -6.04 -18.30
C LEU A 580 3.64 -5.62 -17.63
N LEU A 581 2.85 -6.60 -17.21
CA LEU A 581 1.56 -6.37 -16.56
C LEU A 581 1.35 -7.42 -15.49
N TYR A 582 1.01 -7.02 -14.27
CA TYR A 582 0.74 -7.96 -13.18
C TYR A 582 -0.76 -8.14 -12.99
N ARG A 583 -1.19 -9.40 -12.88
CA ARG A 583 -2.56 -9.78 -12.52
C ARG A 583 -2.51 -10.61 -11.25
N ARG A 584 -3.08 -10.08 -10.17
CA ARG A 584 -3.34 -10.91 -8.98
C ARG A 584 -4.32 -12.02 -9.37
N LYS A 585 -4.22 -13.18 -8.70
CA LYS A 585 -5.15 -14.28 -8.88
C LYS A 585 -6.57 -13.79 -8.61
N ASP A 586 -7.37 -13.71 -9.66
CA ASP A 586 -8.83 -13.60 -9.66
C ASP A 586 -9.47 -12.54 -8.71
N ASN A 587 -9.60 -11.30 -9.17
CA ASN A 587 -10.55 -10.28 -8.66
C ASN A 587 -10.50 -9.97 -7.15
N ASP A 588 -9.35 -10.10 -6.49
CA ASP A 588 -9.16 -9.53 -5.14
C ASP A 588 -9.22 -8.00 -5.22
N ASP A 589 -10.41 -7.43 -4.99
CA ASP A 589 -10.69 -5.99 -4.81
C ASP A 589 -9.92 -5.38 -3.59
N ASN A 590 -9.15 -6.18 -2.86
CA ASN A 590 -8.43 -5.77 -1.66
C ASN A 590 -7.04 -5.25 -2.02
N MET A 591 -7.01 -3.97 -2.40
CA MET A 591 -5.85 -3.08 -2.47
C MET A 591 -4.76 -3.45 -3.52
N PRO A 592 -4.41 -2.53 -4.44
CA PRO A 592 -3.43 -2.79 -5.50
C PRO A 592 -2.03 -3.07 -4.97
N LEU A 593 -1.23 -3.87 -5.68
CA LEU A 593 0.21 -4.01 -5.49
C LEU A 593 0.91 -3.09 -6.50
N TYR A 594 1.75 -2.16 -6.05
CA TYR A 594 2.56 -1.36 -6.98
C TYR A 594 3.94 -1.96 -7.11
N GLN A 595 4.49 -1.92 -8.32
CA GLN A 595 5.82 -2.43 -8.63
C GLN A 595 6.57 -1.45 -9.52
N LEU A 596 7.87 -1.27 -9.27
CA LEU A 596 8.78 -0.54 -10.16
C LEU A 596 9.99 -1.41 -10.48
N GLY A 597 10.20 -1.69 -11.76
CA GLY A 597 11.35 -2.42 -12.27
C GLY A 597 12.32 -1.52 -13.03
N MET A 598 13.60 -1.56 -12.70
CA MET A 598 14.67 -0.90 -13.45
C MET A 598 15.95 -1.75 -13.48
N SER A 599 16.88 -1.49 -14.40
CA SER A 599 18.20 -2.12 -14.36
C SER A 599 19.13 -1.43 -13.34
N GLN A 600 20.17 -2.15 -12.89
CA GLN A 600 21.21 -1.57 -12.04
C GLN A 600 21.95 -0.42 -12.76
N LYS A 601 22.17 -0.56 -14.07
CA LYS A 601 22.77 0.50 -14.91
C LYS A 601 21.99 1.81 -14.81
N GLU A 602 20.68 1.73 -15.00
CA GLU A 602 19.77 2.88 -14.92
C GLU A 602 19.77 3.51 -13.51
N TYR A 603 19.80 2.68 -12.47
CA TYR A 603 19.84 3.19 -11.10
C TYR A 603 21.13 3.97 -10.81
N LEU A 604 22.28 3.40 -11.17
CA LEU A 604 23.59 4.05 -11.01
C LEU A 604 23.71 5.33 -11.81
N LEU A 605 23.06 5.42 -12.98
CA LEU A 605 23.03 6.66 -13.76
C LEU A 605 22.37 7.80 -12.98
N LEU A 606 21.23 7.55 -12.34
CA LEU A 606 20.55 8.56 -11.51
C LEU A 606 21.34 8.89 -10.24
N GLU A 607 21.90 7.88 -9.57
CA GLU A 607 22.69 8.09 -8.36
C GLU A 607 23.96 8.90 -8.65
N ASN A 608 24.69 8.59 -9.71
CA ASN A 608 25.90 9.32 -10.11
C ASN A 608 25.58 10.76 -10.55
N ASP A 609 24.44 10.99 -11.19
CA ASP A 609 23.98 12.34 -11.55
C ASP A 609 23.74 13.18 -10.29
N ALA A 610 23.08 12.60 -9.28
CA ALA A 610 22.87 13.26 -8.00
C ALA A 610 24.21 13.57 -7.28
N LYS A 611 25.16 12.62 -7.29
CA LYS A 611 26.51 12.83 -6.72
C LYS A 611 27.35 13.88 -7.46
N THR A 612 27.06 14.10 -8.74
CA THR A 612 27.69 15.18 -9.52
C THR A 612 27.16 16.55 -9.10
N ILE A 613 25.89 16.62 -8.67
CA ILE A 613 25.25 17.85 -8.18
C ILE A 613 25.68 18.16 -6.75
N ASP A 614 25.69 17.15 -5.88
CA ASP A 614 26.23 17.23 -4.52
C ASP A 614 26.91 15.91 -4.17
N ILE A 615 28.23 15.94 -3.94
CA ILE A 615 29.00 14.74 -3.60
C ILE A 615 28.50 14.07 -2.31
N ASN A 616 27.87 14.83 -1.41
CA ASN A 616 27.28 14.33 -0.17
C ASN A 616 25.78 14.04 -0.30
N ALA A 617 25.25 13.93 -1.53
CA ALA A 617 23.88 13.55 -1.77
C ALA A 617 23.53 12.28 -0.98
N ALA A 618 22.49 12.37 -0.16
CA ALA A 618 22.01 11.28 0.67
C ALA A 618 20.48 11.17 0.58
N ASN A 619 19.90 10.13 1.20
CA ASN A 619 18.45 10.01 1.35
C ASN A 619 17.66 10.16 0.03
N PHE A 620 17.83 9.20 -0.87
CA PHE A 620 17.35 9.29 -2.25
C PHE A 620 15.92 8.79 -2.39
N PHE A 621 15.12 9.42 -3.25
CA PHE A 621 13.73 9.06 -3.56
C PHE A 621 13.48 9.14 -5.05
N PHE A 622 12.57 8.32 -5.59
CA PHE A 622 12.09 8.54 -6.95
C PHE A 622 11.15 9.74 -7.01
N ASN A 623 11.37 10.61 -7.99
CA ASN A 623 10.40 11.58 -8.48
C ASN A 623 9.95 11.15 -9.87
N ILE A 624 8.69 10.74 -9.97
CA ILE A 624 8.11 10.19 -11.19
C ILE A 624 7.08 11.21 -11.70
N GLU A 625 7.40 11.83 -12.82
CA GLU A 625 6.56 12.85 -13.46
C GLU A 625 5.93 12.26 -14.73
N GLU A 626 4.62 12.41 -14.94
CA GLU A 626 4.00 11.96 -16.19
C GLU A 626 4.57 12.71 -17.41
N ASP A 627 4.93 11.96 -18.44
CA ASP A 627 5.39 12.52 -19.72
C ASP A 627 4.18 12.87 -20.59
N THR A 628 3.72 14.12 -20.47
CA THR A 628 2.55 14.63 -21.21
C THR A 628 2.77 14.68 -22.73
N GLY A 629 4.00 14.46 -23.21
CA GLY A 629 4.30 14.35 -24.64
C GLY A 629 3.93 13.00 -25.25
N SER A 630 3.70 11.96 -24.43
CA SER A 630 3.34 10.63 -24.93
C SER A 630 1.87 10.55 -25.31
N THR A 631 1.60 10.34 -26.60
CA THR A 631 0.24 10.15 -27.14
C THR A 631 -0.11 8.68 -27.40
N SER A 632 0.71 7.73 -26.94
CA SER A 632 0.48 6.30 -27.16
C SER A 632 -0.80 5.80 -26.47
N PRO A 633 -1.69 5.06 -27.17
CA PRO A 633 -2.84 4.39 -26.54
C PRO A 633 -2.45 3.11 -25.78
N ALA A 634 -1.20 2.63 -25.91
CA ALA A 634 -0.79 1.32 -25.40
C ALA A 634 -0.17 1.36 -23.99
N PHE A 635 0.32 2.51 -23.55
CA PHE A 635 1.02 2.67 -22.27
C PHE A 635 0.96 4.12 -21.79
N ILE A 636 1.18 4.32 -20.50
CA ILE A 636 1.50 5.63 -19.92
C ILE A 636 3.02 5.71 -19.74
N LYS A 637 3.59 6.85 -20.11
CA LYS A 637 5.02 7.13 -20.00
C LYS A 637 5.25 8.17 -18.92
N TYR A 638 6.28 7.96 -18.12
CA TYR A 638 6.75 8.86 -17.09
C TYR A 638 8.23 9.14 -17.28
N ARG A 639 8.69 10.25 -16.72
CA ARG A 639 10.10 10.58 -16.52
C ARG A 639 10.43 10.35 -15.06
N MET A 640 11.31 9.40 -14.80
CA MET A 640 11.78 9.10 -13.46
C MET A 640 13.11 9.82 -13.21
N LYS A 641 13.10 10.71 -12.22
CA LYS A 641 14.27 11.38 -11.65
C LYS A 641 14.54 10.84 -10.26
N MET A 642 15.67 11.22 -9.69
CA MET A 642 15.98 11.00 -8.28
C MET A 642 15.98 12.33 -7.55
N GLN A 643 15.23 12.41 -6.45
CA GLN A 643 15.40 13.46 -5.46
C GLN A 643 16.32 12.96 -4.37
N PHE A 644 17.02 13.87 -3.74
CA PHE A 644 17.95 13.55 -2.66
C PHE A 644 18.04 14.74 -1.71
N ASP A 645 18.66 14.51 -0.57
CA ASP A 645 19.01 15.57 0.37
C ASP A 645 20.42 16.04 0.03
N LYS A 646 20.57 17.36 -0.09
CA LYS A 646 21.89 17.99 -0.16
C LYS A 646 22.49 18.13 1.24
N LYS A 647 23.79 18.39 1.30
CA LYS A 647 24.51 18.64 2.57
C LYS A 647 23.89 19.74 3.43
N ASP A 648 23.27 20.75 2.81
CA ASP A 648 22.63 21.89 3.47
C ASP A 648 21.21 21.59 4.02
N GLY A 649 20.73 20.36 3.83
CA GLY A 649 19.38 19.95 4.21
C GLY A 649 18.27 20.47 3.28
N THR A 650 18.61 20.96 2.08
CA THR A 650 17.64 21.25 1.01
C THR A 650 17.46 20.04 0.07
N VAL A 651 16.37 20.05 -0.70
CA VAL A 651 16.09 18.98 -1.68
C VAL A 651 16.84 19.24 -2.99
N GLY A 652 17.63 18.26 -3.44
CA GLY A 652 18.18 18.16 -4.78
C GLY A 652 17.30 17.31 -5.71
N ASN A 653 17.44 17.53 -7.02
CA ASN A 653 16.84 16.70 -8.07
C ASN A 653 17.90 16.41 -9.13
N THR A 654 17.93 15.20 -9.67
CA THR A 654 18.76 14.86 -10.83
C THR A 654 18.34 15.68 -12.04
N ALA A 655 19.32 16.08 -12.85
CA ALA A 655 19.09 16.69 -14.16
C ALA A 655 18.67 15.61 -15.18
N ASN A 656 19.28 14.43 -15.08
CA ASN A 656 18.94 13.27 -15.90
C ASN A 656 17.64 12.60 -15.43
N SER A 657 16.91 12.04 -16.39
CA SER A 657 15.69 11.28 -16.15
C SER A 657 15.63 10.02 -17.00
N ILE A 658 14.98 8.98 -16.48
CA ILE A 658 14.83 7.69 -17.13
C ILE A 658 13.37 7.47 -17.55
N PRO A 659 13.10 7.08 -18.81
CA PRO A 659 11.75 6.73 -19.23
C PRO A 659 11.23 5.52 -18.45
N LEU A 660 10.06 5.69 -17.84
CA LEU A 660 9.37 4.67 -17.07
C LEU A 660 8.00 4.44 -17.70
N TYR A 661 7.63 3.18 -17.91
CA TYR A 661 6.41 2.80 -18.62
C TYR A 661 5.49 2.00 -17.71
N THR A 662 4.19 2.10 -17.94
CA THR A 662 3.19 1.21 -17.35
C THR A 662 2.03 1.01 -18.32
N VAL A 663 1.41 -0.16 -18.27
CA VAL A 663 0.22 -0.51 -19.09
C VAL A 663 -1.02 -0.78 -18.23
N ASP A 664 -0.89 -0.71 -16.91
CA ASP A 664 -1.97 -0.96 -15.95
C ASP A 664 -2.03 0.09 -14.82
N GLY A 665 -1.05 0.99 -14.70
CA GLY A 665 -0.95 1.98 -13.64
C GLY A 665 -0.41 1.46 -12.31
N TYR A 666 0.02 0.20 -12.26
CA TYR A 666 0.48 -0.49 -11.05
C TYR A 666 1.86 -1.13 -11.22
N PHE A 667 2.15 -1.69 -12.38
CA PHE A 667 3.45 -2.22 -12.75
C PHE A 667 4.18 -1.20 -13.64
N PHE A 668 5.14 -0.51 -13.03
CA PHE A 668 6.07 0.39 -13.68
C PHE A 668 7.36 -0.35 -14.06
N PHE A 669 7.87 -0.12 -15.26
CA PHE A 669 9.09 -0.77 -15.73
C PHE A 669 9.87 0.12 -16.71
N THR A 670 11.20 0.00 -16.70
CA THR A 670 12.06 0.60 -17.73
C THR A 670 12.22 -0.34 -18.92
N LYS A 671 12.80 0.19 -20.01
CA LYS A 671 13.08 -0.59 -21.23
C LYS A 671 14.09 -1.71 -20.97
N ASP A 672 15.17 -1.42 -20.25
CA ASP A 672 16.21 -2.41 -19.96
C ASP A 672 15.66 -3.50 -19.03
N TYR A 673 14.92 -3.11 -18.00
CA TYR A 673 14.26 -4.05 -17.09
C TYR A 673 13.36 -5.02 -17.84
N SER A 674 12.40 -4.50 -18.60
CA SER A 674 11.43 -5.34 -19.30
C SER A 674 12.06 -6.26 -20.35
N SER A 675 13.16 -5.83 -20.97
CA SER A 675 13.90 -6.63 -21.95
C SER A 675 14.65 -7.78 -21.29
N ALA A 676 15.24 -7.57 -20.11
CA ALA A 676 15.96 -8.59 -19.36
C ALA A 676 15.06 -9.47 -18.48
N PHE A 677 13.83 -9.02 -18.17
CA PHE A 677 12.90 -9.73 -17.30
C PHE A 677 12.41 -11.05 -17.91
N LYS A 678 12.70 -12.18 -17.25
CA LYS A 678 12.46 -13.53 -17.78
C LYS A 678 11.12 -14.15 -17.38
N HIS A 679 10.50 -13.65 -16.30
CA HIS A 679 9.40 -14.33 -15.62
C HIS A 679 8.00 -13.83 -16.07
N GLY A 680 7.50 -14.25 -17.25
CA GLY A 680 6.11 -13.94 -17.60
C GLY A 680 5.48 -14.78 -18.71
N LYS A 681 4.15 -14.80 -18.73
CA LYS A 681 3.29 -15.46 -19.73
C LYS A 681 3.11 -14.59 -20.96
N GLU A 682 2.80 -15.20 -22.08
CA GLU A 682 2.55 -14.51 -23.34
C GLU A 682 1.18 -14.85 -23.89
N PHE A 683 0.48 -13.85 -24.42
CA PHE A 683 -0.76 -14.06 -25.15
C PHE A 683 -0.47 -14.70 -26.52
N ALA A 684 -1.41 -15.51 -27.02
CA ALA A 684 -1.25 -16.20 -28.29
C ALA A 684 -1.16 -15.24 -29.50
N ASN A 685 -0.56 -15.72 -30.59
CA ASN A 685 -0.54 -15.02 -31.90
C ASN A 685 -1.92 -14.90 -32.61
N ILE A 686 -2.99 -15.31 -31.93
CA ILE A 686 -4.39 -15.19 -32.31
C ILE A 686 -5.16 -14.79 -31.05
N ALA A 687 -6.15 -13.91 -31.22
CA ALA A 687 -7.01 -13.44 -30.16
C ALA A 687 -8.47 -13.70 -30.53
N VAL A 688 -9.26 -14.10 -29.54
CA VAL A 688 -10.65 -14.53 -29.66
C VAL A 688 -11.48 -13.74 -28.67
N ASP A 689 -12.24 -12.79 -29.19
CA ASP A 689 -13.12 -11.97 -28.39
C ASP A 689 -14.50 -12.67 -28.33
N PHE A 690 -15.10 -12.75 -27.14
CA PHE A 690 -16.46 -13.26 -26.94
C PHE A 690 -17.43 -12.10 -27.04
N VAL A 691 -18.50 -12.27 -27.82
CA VAL A 691 -19.29 -11.12 -28.28
C VAL A 691 -20.76 -11.52 -28.38
N PRO A 692 -21.70 -10.63 -28.06
CA PRO A 692 -23.12 -10.96 -28.07
C PRO A 692 -23.60 -11.27 -29.49
N TYR A 693 -24.55 -12.21 -29.60
CA TYR A 693 -25.13 -12.58 -30.89
C TYR A 693 -26.19 -11.57 -31.34
N ASN A 694 -25.91 -10.87 -32.46
CA ASN A 694 -26.80 -9.93 -33.18
C ASN A 694 -27.43 -8.80 -32.34
N LEU A 695 -26.70 -7.73 -32.03
CA LEU A 695 -27.24 -6.59 -31.25
C LEU A 695 -28.28 -5.73 -31.99
N SER A 696 -28.33 -5.77 -33.32
CA SER A 696 -29.13 -4.85 -34.15
C SER A 696 -30.65 -5.10 -34.07
N SER A 697 -31.08 -6.29 -33.64
CA SER A 697 -32.50 -6.69 -33.59
C SER A 697 -33.14 -6.60 -32.20
N TYR A 698 -32.38 -6.30 -31.14
CA TYR A 698 -32.89 -6.37 -29.75
C TYR A 698 -33.15 -4.99 -29.14
N LEU A 699 -34.15 -4.27 -29.67
CA LEU A 699 -34.67 -3.04 -29.06
C LEU A 699 -35.26 -3.24 -27.65
N ASN A 700 -35.27 -4.48 -27.12
CA ASN A 700 -35.88 -4.86 -25.84
C ASN A 700 -34.87 -5.45 -24.84
N GLY A 701 -33.57 -5.28 -25.10
CA GLY A 701 -32.49 -5.83 -24.27
C GLY A 701 -32.14 -7.28 -24.62
N TYR A 702 -30.92 -7.68 -24.27
CA TYR A 702 -30.43 -9.05 -24.41
C TYR A 702 -30.84 -9.87 -23.18
N GLU A 703 -31.32 -11.11 -23.37
CA GLU A 703 -31.93 -11.93 -22.29
C GLU A 703 -30.93 -12.41 -21.22
N CYS A 704 -29.64 -12.30 -21.48
CA CYS A 704 -28.58 -12.52 -20.49
C CYS A 704 -27.64 -11.30 -20.44
N GLY A 705 -26.97 -11.12 -19.31
CA GLY A 705 -25.96 -10.08 -19.15
C GLY A 705 -24.73 -10.48 -19.92
N PHE A 706 -24.29 -9.59 -20.79
CA PHE A 706 -23.08 -9.77 -21.56
C PHE A 706 -22.32 -8.45 -21.52
N ASP A 707 -21.16 -8.47 -20.90
CA ASP A 707 -20.28 -7.32 -20.86
C ASP A 707 -18.95 -7.67 -21.53
N TYR A 708 -18.62 -6.89 -22.54
CA TYR A 708 -17.43 -7.08 -23.35
C TYR A 708 -16.89 -5.71 -23.71
N PHE A 709 -15.58 -5.58 -23.60
CA PHE A 709 -14.92 -4.30 -23.80
C PHE A 709 -14.32 -4.27 -25.20
N TRP A 710 -15.00 -3.62 -26.14
CA TRP A 710 -14.73 -3.76 -27.58
C TRP A 710 -14.37 -2.45 -28.31
N HIS A 711 -13.51 -2.58 -29.33
CA HIS A 711 -13.13 -1.65 -30.42
C HIS A 711 -14.07 -1.71 -31.64
N ASP A 712 -15.25 -1.08 -31.62
CA ASP A 712 -16.28 -1.42 -32.63
C ASP A 712 -16.41 -0.42 -33.77
N TYR A 713 -16.41 -0.99 -34.97
CA TYR A 713 -16.54 -0.38 -36.30
C TYR A 713 -17.99 -0.47 -36.83
N TYR A 714 -18.94 -0.95 -36.01
CA TYR A 714 -20.34 -1.20 -36.43
C TYR A 714 -21.22 0.06 -36.53
N THR A 715 -20.71 1.26 -36.24
CA THR A 715 -21.30 2.50 -36.77
C THR A 715 -20.66 2.77 -38.11
N SER A 716 -21.47 2.95 -39.16
CA SER A 716 -21.11 3.31 -40.56
C SER A 716 -19.68 3.87 -40.74
N PRO A 717 -18.92 3.48 -41.78
CA PRO A 717 -17.58 4.03 -42.09
C PRO A 717 -17.51 5.57 -42.12
N SER A 718 -18.64 6.27 -42.23
CA SER A 718 -18.76 7.73 -42.11
C SER A 718 -18.52 8.27 -40.69
N ASP A 719 -18.62 7.45 -39.65
CA ASP A 719 -18.58 7.86 -38.23
C ASP A 719 -17.27 7.50 -37.52
N GLY A 720 -16.34 6.81 -38.20
CA GLY A 720 -15.02 6.44 -37.69
C GLY A 720 -15.06 5.64 -36.38
N GLY A 721 -15.11 4.30 -36.48
CA GLY A 721 -15.24 3.34 -35.37
C GLY A 721 -14.75 3.82 -33.99
N ARG A 722 -15.59 3.67 -32.96
CA ARG A 722 -15.42 4.35 -31.67
C ARG A 722 -14.63 3.47 -30.69
N LEU A 723 -13.42 3.90 -30.35
CA LEU A 723 -12.56 3.24 -29.37
C LEU A 723 -12.89 3.71 -27.95
N TYR A 724 -13.21 2.79 -27.04
CA TYR A 724 -13.54 3.12 -25.64
C TYR A 724 -12.44 3.93 -24.92
N GLU A 725 -11.17 3.78 -25.33
CA GLU A 725 -10.04 4.58 -24.82
C GLU A 725 -10.19 6.09 -25.07
N ASN A 726 -10.94 6.46 -26.12
CA ASN A 726 -11.22 7.85 -26.50
C ASN A 726 -12.57 8.33 -25.96
N LEU A 727 -13.37 7.43 -25.38
CA LEU A 727 -14.70 7.75 -24.86
C LEU A 727 -14.71 7.94 -23.35
N LEU A 728 -13.63 7.63 -22.62
CA LEU A 728 -13.59 7.66 -21.17
C LEU A 728 -12.89 8.93 -20.66
N GLY A 729 -13.52 9.68 -19.76
CA GLY A 729 -13.06 11.02 -19.41
C GLY A 729 -13.89 11.69 -18.33
N LYS A 730 -13.94 13.02 -18.34
CA LYS A 730 -14.79 13.83 -17.46
C LYS A 730 -15.26 15.10 -18.17
N TYR A 731 -16.42 15.61 -17.77
CA TYR A 731 -16.96 16.89 -18.27
C TYR A 731 -16.49 18.07 -17.42
N TYR A 732 -16.14 19.15 -18.10
CA TYR A 732 -15.77 20.43 -17.49
C TYR A 732 -16.63 21.53 -18.08
N LYS A 733 -17.13 22.43 -17.24
CA LYS A 733 -17.90 23.59 -17.70
C LYS A 733 -16.96 24.62 -18.32
N ASN A 734 -17.24 25.03 -19.55
CA ASN A 734 -16.38 25.89 -20.36
C ASN A 734 -16.14 27.25 -19.69
N ALA A 735 -17.18 27.84 -19.09
CA ALA A 735 -17.10 29.16 -18.46
C ALA A 735 -16.21 29.20 -17.20
N THR A 736 -16.14 28.11 -16.44
CA THR A 736 -15.46 28.08 -15.13
C THR A 736 -14.23 27.17 -15.10
N GLY A 737 -14.11 26.25 -16.05
CA GLY A 737 -13.13 25.17 -16.02
C GLY A 737 -13.41 24.11 -14.94
N ASN A 738 -14.55 24.19 -14.22
CA ASN A 738 -14.85 23.29 -13.10
C ASN A 738 -15.39 21.94 -13.58
N LEU A 739 -15.08 20.90 -12.81
CA LEU A 739 -15.65 19.56 -12.94
C LEU A 739 -17.12 19.56 -12.49
N GLU A 740 -18.05 19.43 -13.43
CA GLU A 740 -19.50 19.46 -13.21
C GLU A 740 -20.19 18.36 -14.03
N ASN A 741 -21.31 17.81 -13.55
CA ASN A 741 -22.12 16.89 -14.37
C ASN A 741 -22.59 17.59 -15.65
N LEU A 742 -22.70 16.82 -16.73
CA LEU A 742 -23.19 17.31 -18.00
C LEU A 742 -24.67 17.67 -17.89
N ASP A 743 -25.03 18.92 -18.17
CA ASP A 743 -26.40 19.27 -18.50
C ASP A 743 -26.61 19.12 -20.01
N VAL A 744 -27.32 18.05 -20.39
CA VAL A 744 -27.58 17.71 -21.80
C VAL A 744 -28.34 18.82 -22.55
N LYS A 745 -29.04 19.72 -21.85
CA LYS A 745 -29.73 20.87 -22.50
C LYS A 745 -28.75 21.97 -22.92
N HIS A 746 -27.56 22.00 -22.32
CA HIS A 746 -26.53 23.01 -22.50
C HIS A 746 -25.20 22.40 -22.92
N LEU A 747 -25.24 21.38 -23.81
CA LEU A 747 -24.05 20.61 -24.22
C LEU A 747 -22.87 21.49 -24.69
N SER A 748 -23.15 22.61 -25.37
CA SER A 748 -22.13 23.59 -25.82
C SER A 748 -21.36 24.25 -24.70
N ASP A 749 -21.89 24.24 -23.48
CA ASP A 749 -21.29 24.87 -22.31
C ASP A 749 -20.27 23.95 -21.63
N TYR A 750 -20.06 22.74 -22.16
CA TYR A 750 -19.17 21.74 -21.58
C TYR A 750 -18.11 21.28 -22.59
N THR A 751 -16.96 20.87 -22.07
CA THR A 751 -15.91 20.16 -22.80
C THR A 751 -15.67 18.82 -22.14
N PHE A 752 -15.75 17.75 -22.92
CA PHE A 752 -15.31 16.43 -22.49
C PHE A 752 -13.80 16.31 -22.62
N LYS A 753 -13.12 15.92 -21.54
CA LYS A 753 -11.68 15.67 -21.55
C LYS A 753 -11.43 14.20 -21.27
N VAL A 754 -10.86 13.52 -22.26
CA VAL A 754 -10.47 12.10 -22.18
C VAL A 754 -9.44 11.90 -21.06
N ASN A 755 -9.57 10.80 -20.31
CA ASN A 755 -8.67 10.42 -19.23
C ASN A 755 -8.21 8.97 -19.41
N ARG A 756 -7.05 8.80 -20.04
CA ARG A 756 -6.48 7.48 -20.37
C ARG A 756 -6.11 6.65 -19.14
N LYS A 757 -5.65 7.29 -18.06
CA LYS A 757 -5.39 6.61 -16.78
C LYS A 757 -6.65 5.92 -16.26
N THR A 758 -7.80 6.57 -16.39
CA THR A 758 -9.08 5.96 -15.99
C THR A 758 -9.44 4.76 -16.87
N PHE A 759 -9.04 4.78 -18.15
CA PHE A 759 -9.24 3.67 -19.07
C PHE A 759 -8.37 2.47 -18.69
N PHE A 760 -7.07 2.67 -18.49
CA PHE A 760 -6.17 1.60 -18.05
C PHE A 760 -6.62 1.01 -16.71
N ASN A 761 -7.04 1.84 -15.75
CA ASN A 761 -7.58 1.35 -14.48
C ASN A 761 -8.86 0.53 -14.68
N LEU A 762 -9.78 0.97 -15.55
CA LEU A 762 -11.01 0.23 -15.83
C LEU A 762 -10.72 -1.15 -16.42
N ILE A 763 -9.93 -1.22 -17.50
CA ILE A 763 -9.65 -2.49 -18.17
C ILE A 763 -8.74 -3.41 -17.33
N ALA A 764 -7.89 -2.84 -16.49
CA ALA A 764 -7.04 -3.60 -15.58
C ALA A 764 -7.83 -4.20 -14.41
N LEU A 765 -8.65 -3.37 -13.73
CA LEU A 765 -9.37 -3.78 -12.53
C LEU A 765 -10.66 -4.53 -12.82
N LYS A 766 -11.37 -4.19 -13.90
CA LYS A 766 -12.72 -4.73 -14.18
C LYS A 766 -12.77 -5.70 -15.34
N TYR A 767 -11.78 -5.69 -16.24
CA TYR A 767 -11.76 -6.57 -17.42
C TYR A 767 -10.49 -7.42 -17.56
N ASN A 768 -9.65 -7.44 -16.52
CA ASN A 768 -8.51 -8.35 -16.40
C ASN A 768 -7.61 -8.35 -17.66
N SER A 769 -7.34 -7.19 -18.26
CA SER A 769 -6.73 -7.14 -19.60
C SER A 769 -5.31 -7.74 -19.66
N LYS A 770 -4.88 -8.26 -20.82
CA LYS A 770 -3.54 -8.82 -21.05
C LYS A 770 -2.86 -8.11 -22.23
N PRO A 771 -1.57 -7.75 -22.16
CA PRO A 771 -0.85 -7.23 -23.29
C PRO A 771 -0.59 -8.31 -24.36
N THR A 772 -0.63 -7.90 -25.61
CA THR A 772 -0.40 -8.74 -26.79
C THR A 772 0.86 -8.30 -27.54
N ARG A 773 1.39 -9.16 -28.41
CA ARG A 773 2.63 -8.88 -29.17
C ARG A 773 2.42 -8.24 -30.53
N TRP A 774 1.20 -8.30 -31.06
CA TRP A 774 0.97 -8.12 -32.49
C TRP A 774 -0.25 -7.25 -32.83
N ARG A 775 -1.21 -7.05 -31.92
CA ARG A 775 -2.40 -6.22 -32.22
C ARG A 775 -2.02 -4.76 -32.55
N PHE A 776 -0.88 -4.29 -32.04
CA PHE A 776 -0.38 -2.93 -32.26
C PHE A 776 -0.08 -2.59 -33.75
N THR A 777 0.25 -3.58 -34.60
CA THR A 777 0.63 -3.30 -36.00
C THR A 777 -0.56 -3.06 -36.93
N ASN A 778 -1.78 -3.35 -36.47
CA ASN A 778 -2.98 -3.33 -37.30
C ASN A 778 -4.02 -2.27 -36.89
N GLY A 779 -3.66 -1.36 -35.97
CA GLY A 779 -4.58 -0.36 -35.43
C GLY A 779 -5.50 -0.86 -34.30
N ASP A 780 -5.27 -2.09 -33.80
CA ASP A 780 -5.97 -2.66 -32.64
C ASP A 780 -5.24 -2.29 -31.33
N SER A 781 -5.94 -2.23 -30.18
CA SER A 781 -5.27 -2.01 -28.88
C SER A 781 -4.25 -3.11 -28.60
N ALA A 782 -3.14 -2.70 -27.98
CA ALA A 782 -2.12 -3.59 -27.47
C ALA A 782 -2.66 -4.55 -26.39
N LEU A 783 -3.85 -4.33 -25.85
CA LEU A 783 -4.44 -5.09 -24.74
C LEU A 783 -5.66 -5.91 -25.19
N HIS A 784 -5.76 -7.16 -24.74
CA HIS A 784 -6.94 -8.02 -24.84
C HIS A 784 -7.69 -8.01 -23.51
N ALA A 785 -8.98 -7.69 -23.51
CA ALA A 785 -9.82 -7.65 -22.32
C ALA A 785 -10.70 -8.91 -22.24
N ASP A 786 -10.92 -9.42 -21.02
CA ASP A 786 -11.84 -10.53 -20.80
C ASP A 786 -13.29 -10.06 -20.94
N SER A 787 -14.18 -10.96 -21.30
CA SER A 787 -15.64 -10.73 -21.32
C SER A 787 -16.31 -11.35 -20.11
N TYR A 788 -17.51 -10.90 -19.78
CA TYR A 788 -18.34 -11.41 -18.68
C TYR A 788 -19.73 -11.76 -19.18
N LEU A 789 -20.25 -12.86 -18.65
CA LEU A 789 -21.56 -13.39 -19.00
C LEU A 789 -22.30 -13.84 -17.74
N THR A 790 -23.56 -13.44 -17.57
CA THR A 790 -24.42 -13.93 -16.49
C THR A 790 -25.39 -14.98 -17.02
N LEU A 791 -25.47 -16.13 -16.36
CA LEU A 791 -26.40 -17.21 -16.75
C LEU A 791 -27.13 -17.76 -15.52
N TYR A 792 -28.44 -17.97 -15.64
CA TYR A 792 -29.20 -18.74 -14.65
C TYR A 792 -28.90 -20.24 -14.79
N PRO A 793 -28.58 -20.96 -13.70
CA PRO A 793 -28.19 -22.37 -13.76
C PRO A 793 -29.38 -23.33 -13.69
N LYS A 794 -29.29 -24.52 -14.30
CA LYS A 794 -30.27 -25.60 -14.02
C LYS A 794 -30.20 -26.05 -12.55
N PRO A 795 -31.33 -26.50 -11.95
CA PRO A 795 -32.66 -26.66 -12.53
C PRO A 795 -33.55 -25.40 -12.48
N HIS A 796 -32.98 -24.20 -12.28
CA HIS A 796 -33.75 -22.96 -12.21
C HIS A 796 -34.62 -22.78 -13.45
N SER A 797 -35.87 -22.33 -13.28
CA SER A 797 -36.86 -22.21 -14.37
C SER A 797 -36.45 -21.22 -15.46
N LEU A 798 -35.56 -20.28 -15.12
CA LEU A 798 -34.98 -19.29 -16.05
C LEU A 798 -33.72 -19.79 -16.77
N ALA A 799 -33.24 -21.00 -16.51
CA ALA A 799 -32.03 -21.52 -17.16
C ALA A 799 -32.27 -21.69 -18.66
N LYS A 800 -31.45 -21.01 -19.48
CA LYS A 800 -31.56 -20.99 -20.94
C LYS A 800 -30.21 -21.20 -21.62
N GLU A 801 -30.27 -21.68 -22.85
CA GLU A 801 -29.11 -21.76 -23.74
C GLU A 801 -28.90 -20.40 -24.41
N VAL A 802 -27.71 -19.83 -24.31
CA VAL A 802 -27.35 -18.52 -24.89
C VAL A 802 -26.39 -18.72 -26.05
N THR A 803 -26.64 -18.02 -27.16
CA THR A 803 -25.72 -18.04 -28.32
C THR A 803 -24.74 -16.88 -28.23
N VAL A 804 -23.44 -17.18 -28.27
CA VAL A 804 -22.33 -16.23 -28.22
C VAL A 804 -21.50 -16.34 -29.50
N ASN A 805 -21.06 -15.22 -30.04
CA ASN A 805 -20.15 -15.18 -31.19
C ASN A 805 -18.69 -15.10 -30.71
N LEU A 806 -17.81 -15.82 -31.38
CA LEU A 806 -16.37 -15.70 -31.24
C LEU A 806 -15.84 -14.93 -32.45
N LYS A 807 -15.24 -13.76 -32.25
CA LYS A 807 -14.53 -13.06 -33.32
C LYS A 807 -13.04 -13.27 -33.21
N PHE A 808 -12.42 -13.55 -34.35
CA PHE A 808 -10.99 -13.81 -34.44
C PHE A 808 -10.23 -12.58 -34.96
N SER A 809 -9.12 -12.28 -34.29
CA SER A 809 -8.07 -11.38 -34.78
C SER A 809 -6.76 -12.16 -34.73
N LYS A 810 -5.89 -12.09 -35.74
CA LYS A 810 -4.65 -12.91 -35.72
C LYS A 810 -3.50 -12.27 -36.50
N ASN A 811 -2.30 -12.55 -36.03
CA ASN A 811 -1.05 -12.37 -36.77
C ASN A 811 -0.61 -13.69 -37.44
N LYS A 812 -0.77 -14.82 -36.72
CA LYS A 812 -0.40 -16.15 -37.20
C LYS A 812 -1.47 -17.18 -36.82
N ASN A 813 -1.77 -18.09 -37.74
CA ASN A 813 -2.65 -19.22 -37.46
C ASN A 813 -2.03 -20.15 -36.39
N PRO A 814 -2.79 -20.58 -35.36
CA PRO A 814 -2.34 -21.63 -34.46
C PRO A 814 -2.45 -23.01 -35.14
N ASP A 815 -1.76 -24.00 -34.57
CA ASP A 815 -1.86 -25.39 -35.01
C ASP A 815 -3.27 -25.92 -34.74
N GLN A 816 -3.77 -25.63 -33.54
CA GLN A 816 -5.12 -25.93 -33.08
C GLN A 816 -5.64 -24.82 -32.17
N LEU A 817 -6.96 -24.62 -32.18
CA LEU A 817 -7.68 -23.70 -31.28
C LEU A 817 -8.82 -24.46 -30.62
N TYR A 818 -8.97 -24.35 -29.30
CA TYR A 818 -10.02 -25.04 -28.56
C TYR A 818 -10.51 -24.24 -27.35
N ILE A 819 -11.73 -24.51 -26.91
CA ILE A 819 -12.33 -23.93 -25.71
C ILE A 819 -12.14 -24.91 -24.55
N LYS A 820 -11.49 -24.45 -23.49
CA LYS A 820 -11.37 -25.10 -22.18
C LYS A 820 -12.45 -24.55 -21.25
N TYR A 821 -13.27 -25.43 -20.67
CA TYR A 821 -14.37 -25.03 -19.79
C TYR A 821 -14.61 -26.08 -18.70
N ASN A 822 -15.22 -25.69 -17.58
CA ASN A 822 -15.56 -26.63 -16.51
C ASN A 822 -16.88 -27.36 -16.82
N LYS A 823 -16.82 -28.67 -17.13
CA LYS A 823 -17.98 -29.48 -17.55
C LYS A 823 -19.03 -29.63 -16.45
N LYS A 824 -18.65 -29.44 -15.17
CA LYS A 824 -19.58 -29.50 -14.04
C LYS A 824 -20.59 -28.37 -14.07
N TYR A 825 -20.16 -27.18 -14.47
CA TYR A 825 -20.96 -25.95 -14.42
C TYR A 825 -21.45 -25.50 -15.79
N ILE A 826 -20.76 -25.85 -16.88
CA ILE A 826 -21.00 -25.26 -18.20
C ILE A 826 -21.13 -26.35 -19.27
N ALA A 827 -22.11 -26.19 -20.15
CA ALA A 827 -22.21 -26.92 -21.42
C ALA A 827 -21.91 -25.99 -22.60
N ILE A 828 -21.12 -26.48 -23.56
CA ILE A 828 -20.87 -25.82 -24.85
C ILE A 828 -21.50 -26.67 -25.95
N ASN A 829 -22.33 -26.08 -26.81
CA ASN A 829 -23.03 -26.75 -27.93
C ASN A 829 -23.72 -28.06 -27.51
N ASN A 830 -24.45 -28.04 -26.39
CA ASN A 830 -25.15 -29.20 -25.82
C ASN A 830 -24.26 -30.36 -25.37
N SER A 831 -22.99 -30.12 -25.00
CA SER A 831 -22.15 -31.13 -24.37
C SER A 831 -22.76 -31.60 -23.03
N THR A 832 -23.02 -32.91 -22.88
CA THR A 832 -23.70 -33.50 -21.71
C THR A 832 -22.75 -34.18 -20.72
N ALA A 833 -21.44 -33.97 -20.83
CA ALA A 833 -20.46 -34.74 -20.07
C ALA A 833 -20.56 -34.50 -18.54
N THR A 834 -20.75 -35.56 -17.77
CA THR A 834 -20.74 -35.55 -16.30
C THR A 834 -19.30 -35.53 -15.78
N ALA A 835 -18.90 -34.51 -15.03
CA ALA A 835 -17.56 -34.43 -14.44
C ALA A 835 -17.34 -35.49 -13.34
N THR A 836 -16.18 -36.13 -13.34
CA THR A 836 -15.64 -36.88 -12.18
C THR A 836 -14.54 -36.04 -11.51
N ALA A 837 -14.09 -36.40 -10.29
CA ALA A 837 -13.03 -35.65 -9.60
C ALA A 837 -11.71 -35.54 -10.40
N ASN A 838 -11.48 -36.42 -11.39
CA ASN A 838 -10.27 -36.47 -12.21
C ASN A 838 -10.45 -35.91 -13.65
N ASP A 839 -11.67 -35.50 -14.06
CA ASP A 839 -11.98 -34.97 -15.41
C ASP A 839 -12.94 -33.77 -15.30
N GLU A 840 -12.48 -32.72 -14.62
CA GLU A 840 -13.28 -31.51 -14.37
C GLU A 840 -13.44 -30.63 -15.63
N TYR A 841 -12.46 -30.68 -16.55
CA TYR A 841 -12.37 -29.76 -17.69
C TYR A 841 -12.71 -30.42 -19.03
N GLY A 842 -13.46 -29.69 -19.86
CA GLY A 842 -13.79 -30.03 -21.24
C GLY A 842 -12.99 -29.27 -22.25
N LYS A 843 -12.83 -29.91 -23.40
CA LYS A 843 -12.11 -29.40 -24.57
C LYS A 843 -13.05 -29.46 -25.77
N PHE A 844 -13.52 -28.29 -26.21
CA PHE A 844 -14.30 -28.16 -27.44
C PHE A 844 -13.38 -27.63 -28.54
N ILE A 845 -13.10 -28.44 -29.57
CA ILE A 845 -12.22 -28.05 -30.67
C ILE A 845 -12.96 -27.10 -31.61
N ILE A 846 -12.40 -25.91 -31.84
CA ILE A 846 -12.95 -24.98 -32.83
C ILE A 846 -12.56 -25.52 -34.22
N PRO A 847 -13.51 -25.63 -35.18
CA PRO A 847 -13.19 -26.13 -36.52
C PRO A 847 -12.18 -25.22 -37.25
N SER A 848 -11.16 -25.83 -37.86
CA SER A 848 -10.02 -25.09 -38.41
C SER A 848 -10.37 -24.15 -39.56
N ASP A 849 -11.41 -24.47 -40.34
CA ASP A 849 -11.96 -23.62 -41.40
C ASP A 849 -12.49 -22.29 -40.87
N LYS A 850 -12.87 -22.22 -39.58
CA LYS A 850 -13.42 -21.00 -38.97
C LYS A 850 -12.37 -19.96 -38.61
N TYR A 851 -11.13 -20.37 -38.34
CA TYR A 851 -10.06 -19.46 -37.93
C TYR A 851 -8.82 -19.49 -38.81
N LYS A 852 -8.66 -20.45 -39.74
CA LYS A 852 -7.50 -20.50 -40.66
C LYS A 852 -7.68 -19.72 -41.95
N ASN A 853 -8.92 -19.48 -42.40
CA ASN A 853 -9.20 -18.70 -43.61
C ASN A 853 -8.60 -17.28 -43.53
N PRO A 854 -8.21 -16.66 -44.68
CA PRO A 854 -7.80 -15.26 -44.72
C PRO A 854 -8.91 -14.40 -44.10
N ILE A 855 -8.53 -13.44 -43.25
CA ILE A 855 -9.49 -12.50 -42.67
C ILE A 855 -10.00 -11.62 -43.81
N THR A 856 -11.16 -11.96 -44.38
CA THR A 856 -11.89 -11.07 -45.27
C THR A 856 -12.86 -10.24 -44.43
N SER A 857 -13.15 -9.02 -44.87
CA SER A 857 -13.81 -7.99 -44.06
C SER A 857 -15.27 -8.26 -43.67
N THR A 858 -15.89 -9.39 -44.08
CA THR A 858 -17.35 -9.54 -44.03
C THR A 858 -17.93 -10.74 -43.27
N ASN A 859 -17.16 -11.70 -42.73
CA ASN A 859 -17.72 -12.68 -41.78
C ASN A 859 -16.65 -13.45 -40.99
N ASN A 860 -16.24 -12.90 -39.85
CA ASN A 860 -15.20 -13.45 -38.96
C ASN A 860 -15.74 -14.02 -37.64
N ASN A 861 -17.03 -14.36 -37.59
CA ASN A 861 -17.70 -14.80 -36.37
C ASN A 861 -18.00 -16.30 -36.41
N TYR A 862 -17.66 -17.02 -35.33
CA TYR A 862 -18.10 -18.39 -35.10
C TYR A 862 -19.04 -18.44 -33.89
N SER A 863 -20.27 -18.88 -34.09
CA SER A 863 -21.26 -18.94 -33.01
C SER A 863 -21.13 -20.24 -32.21
N ILE A 864 -21.16 -20.12 -30.89
CA ILE A 864 -21.28 -21.22 -29.94
C ILE A 864 -22.50 -21.01 -29.06
N LYS A 865 -23.02 -22.11 -28.52
CA LYS A 865 -24.08 -22.08 -27.53
C LYS A 865 -23.54 -22.44 -26.16
N ILE A 866 -23.95 -21.70 -25.13
CA ILE A 866 -23.46 -21.81 -23.75
C ILE A 866 -24.66 -21.97 -22.82
N MET A 867 -24.58 -22.89 -21.87
CA MET A 867 -25.60 -23.08 -20.83
C MET A 867 -24.95 -23.34 -19.47
N ALA A 868 -25.51 -22.74 -18.42
CA ALA A 868 -25.15 -23.05 -17.04
C ALA A 868 -25.91 -24.28 -16.55
N LEU A 869 -25.17 -25.35 -16.22
CA LEU A 869 -25.71 -26.63 -15.77
C LEU A 869 -25.97 -26.69 -14.27
N ARG A 870 -25.19 -25.95 -13.48
CA ARG A 870 -25.25 -25.93 -12.01
C ARG A 870 -24.85 -24.57 -11.48
N GLU A 871 -25.28 -24.29 -10.26
CA GLU A 871 -24.91 -23.09 -9.53
C GLU A 871 -23.41 -23.04 -9.24
N CYS A 872 -22.80 -21.86 -9.40
CA CYS A 872 -21.42 -21.57 -9.05
C CYS A 872 -21.35 -20.48 -7.98
N ASN A 873 -20.52 -20.73 -6.96
CA ASN A 873 -20.27 -19.82 -5.83
C ASN A 873 -19.09 -18.85 -6.07
N GLN A 874 -18.48 -18.92 -7.26
CA GLN A 874 -17.41 -18.06 -7.74
C GLN A 874 -17.55 -17.90 -9.26
N ASP A 875 -16.86 -16.92 -9.83
CA ASP A 875 -16.80 -16.76 -11.28
C ASP A 875 -16.09 -17.97 -11.91
N ILE A 876 -16.63 -18.50 -13.00
CA ILE A 876 -16.10 -19.68 -13.69
C ILE A 876 -15.58 -19.28 -15.08
N PRO A 877 -14.32 -19.60 -15.42
CA PRO A 877 -13.75 -19.21 -16.70
C PRO A 877 -14.15 -20.16 -17.84
N ILE A 878 -14.34 -19.58 -19.03
CA ILE A 878 -14.33 -20.22 -20.34
C ILE A 878 -13.13 -19.66 -21.09
N GLU A 879 -12.13 -20.50 -21.36
CA GLU A 879 -10.85 -20.08 -21.92
C GLU A 879 -10.70 -20.61 -23.33
N VAL A 880 -10.24 -19.78 -24.26
CA VAL A 880 -9.83 -20.23 -25.59
C VAL A 880 -8.32 -20.40 -25.57
N ILE A 881 -7.86 -21.60 -25.88
CA ILE A 881 -6.45 -21.99 -25.87
C ILE A 881 -5.99 -22.24 -27.30
N ALA A 882 -4.88 -21.61 -27.68
CA ALA A 882 -4.18 -21.81 -28.93
C ALA A 882 -2.94 -22.67 -28.72
N VAL A 883 -2.83 -23.74 -29.50
CA VAL A 883 -1.64 -24.58 -29.58
C VAL A 883 -0.68 -23.97 -30.61
N GLN A 884 0.54 -23.66 -30.18
CA GLN A 884 1.59 -23.06 -31.01
C GLN A 884 2.90 -23.82 -30.81
N GLY A 885 3.16 -24.80 -31.68
CA GLY A 885 4.25 -25.75 -31.48
C GLY A 885 3.95 -26.64 -30.27
N LYS A 886 4.81 -26.57 -29.24
CA LYS A 886 4.64 -27.33 -27.99
C LYS A 886 3.90 -26.53 -26.90
N ASP A 887 3.65 -25.24 -27.12
CA ASP A 887 3.08 -24.35 -26.11
C ASP A 887 1.56 -24.24 -26.26
N GLU A 888 0.85 -24.27 -25.13
CA GLU A 888 -0.55 -23.88 -25.03
C GLU A 888 -0.64 -22.45 -24.48
N LYS A 889 -1.13 -21.52 -25.29
CA LYS A 889 -1.23 -20.09 -24.93
C LYS A 889 -2.69 -19.64 -24.89
N LEU A 890 -3.02 -18.76 -23.95
CA LEU A 890 -4.33 -18.13 -23.88
C LEU A 890 -4.56 -17.28 -25.13
N ALA A 891 -5.71 -17.47 -25.76
CA ALA A 891 -6.15 -16.73 -26.95
C ALA A 891 -7.44 -15.94 -26.68
N GLY A 892 -8.19 -16.23 -25.63
CA GLY A 892 -9.39 -15.47 -25.26
C GLY A 892 -9.99 -15.98 -23.96
N LYS A 893 -10.74 -15.14 -23.24
CA LYS A 893 -11.37 -15.56 -21.99
C LYS A 893 -12.71 -14.86 -21.75
N CYS A 894 -13.70 -15.65 -21.34
CA CYS A 894 -14.99 -15.16 -20.89
C CYS A 894 -15.29 -15.74 -19.51
N TRP A 895 -15.73 -14.90 -18.58
CA TRP A 895 -16.12 -15.29 -17.24
C TRP A 895 -17.64 -15.51 -17.18
N ILE A 896 -18.06 -16.68 -16.71
CA ILE A 896 -19.42 -16.87 -16.22
C ILE A 896 -19.45 -16.35 -14.80
N ARG A 897 -20.24 -15.30 -14.58
CA ARG A 897 -20.39 -14.67 -13.28
C ARG A 897 -20.96 -15.66 -12.26
N LYS A 898 -20.46 -15.57 -11.02
CA LYS A 898 -21.02 -16.22 -9.84
C LYS A 898 -22.53 -16.05 -9.85
N ASN A 899 -23.23 -17.17 -9.97
CA ASN A 899 -24.68 -17.18 -10.08
C ASN A 899 -25.36 -17.81 -8.86
N SER A 900 -24.63 -18.12 -7.78
CA SER A 900 -25.21 -18.46 -6.48
C SER A 900 -25.83 -17.27 -5.73
N GLU A 901 -25.53 -16.06 -6.17
CA GLU A 901 -26.07 -14.82 -5.62
C GLU A 901 -26.99 -14.18 -6.64
N ARG A 902 -28.23 -14.68 -6.63
CA ARG A 902 -29.35 -14.16 -7.42
C ARG A 902 -30.30 -13.44 -6.48
N TYR A 903 -31.03 -12.49 -7.05
CA TYR A 903 -31.95 -11.68 -6.27
C TYR A 903 -33.28 -11.54 -6.98
N ASN A 904 -34.31 -11.30 -6.19
CA ASN A 904 -35.63 -10.91 -6.65
C ASN A 904 -35.89 -9.45 -6.28
N ILE A 905 -36.62 -8.75 -7.13
CA ILE A 905 -37.15 -7.41 -6.82
C ILE A 905 -38.64 -7.37 -7.11
N LYS A 906 -39.42 -6.82 -6.17
CA LYS A 906 -40.86 -6.60 -6.38
C LYS A 906 -41.09 -5.23 -7.02
N ILE A 907 -41.80 -5.22 -8.13
CA ILE A 907 -42.10 -4.02 -8.92
C ILE A 907 -43.61 -3.90 -9.09
N VAL A 908 -44.17 -2.79 -8.63
CA VAL A 908 -45.56 -2.41 -8.85
C VAL A 908 -45.64 -1.60 -10.14
N LEU A 909 -46.33 -2.16 -11.14
CA LEU A 909 -46.69 -1.46 -12.36
C LEU A 909 -48.03 -0.78 -12.14
N VAL A 910 -48.03 0.55 -12.10
CA VAL A 910 -49.23 1.34 -11.82
C VAL A 910 -49.80 1.91 -13.12
N ASN A 911 -50.95 1.38 -13.52
CA ASN A 911 -51.73 1.92 -14.63
C ASN A 911 -52.50 3.16 -14.15
N CYS A 912 -52.00 4.35 -14.47
CA CYS A 912 -52.64 5.60 -14.06
C CYS A 912 -53.71 5.98 -15.09
N LYS A 913 -54.98 5.96 -14.69
CA LYS A 913 -56.10 6.40 -15.54
C LYS A 913 -56.28 7.91 -15.39
N THR A 914 -56.25 8.65 -16.50
CA THR A 914 -56.28 10.12 -16.47
C THR A 914 -57.34 10.65 -17.43
N ASP A 915 -57.96 11.78 -17.07
CA ASP A 915 -58.84 12.55 -17.97
C ASP A 915 -58.41 14.02 -17.98
N LEU A 916 -57.37 14.31 -18.77
CA LEU A 916 -56.84 15.67 -18.85
C LEU A 916 -57.62 16.55 -19.84
N ASN A 917 -58.15 15.95 -20.91
CA ASN A 917 -58.70 16.66 -22.07
C ASN A 917 -60.13 16.21 -22.46
N GLY A 918 -60.89 15.62 -21.54
CA GLY A 918 -62.24 15.09 -21.81
C GLY A 918 -62.24 13.70 -22.44
N THR A 919 -61.13 12.95 -22.29
CA THR A 919 -60.98 11.58 -22.77
C THR A 919 -60.16 10.81 -21.75
N VAL A 920 -60.75 9.74 -21.21
CA VAL A 920 -60.06 8.85 -20.28
C VAL A 920 -58.98 8.06 -21.04
N LYS A 921 -57.74 8.12 -20.56
CA LYS A 921 -56.63 7.32 -21.06
C LYS A 921 -56.09 6.41 -19.97
N GLU A 922 -55.85 5.15 -20.35
CA GLU A 922 -55.12 4.19 -19.54
C GLU A 922 -53.62 4.33 -19.77
N GLY A 923 -52.87 4.52 -18.68
CA GLY A 923 -51.44 4.73 -18.73
C GLY A 923 -50.62 3.53 -19.17
N LEU A 924 -51.07 2.31 -18.85
CA LEU A 924 -50.48 1.06 -19.30
C LEU A 924 -51.57 0.17 -19.91
N PRO A 925 -51.87 0.34 -21.21
CA PRO A 925 -52.87 -0.49 -21.89
C PRO A 925 -52.57 -1.99 -21.75
N PRO A 926 -53.59 -2.87 -21.62
CA PRO A 926 -53.38 -4.31 -21.48
C PRO A 926 -52.51 -4.93 -22.58
N SER A 927 -52.57 -4.40 -23.80
CA SER A 927 -51.75 -4.82 -24.94
C SER A 927 -50.24 -4.63 -24.72
N ASN A 928 -49.85 -3.70 -23.84
CA ASN A 928 -48.45 -3.33 -23.61
C ASN A 928 -47.84 -4.02 -22.38
N VAL A 929 -48.66 -4.56 -21.47
CA VAL A 929 -48.20 -5.16 -20.19
C VAL A 929 -47.16 -6.27 -20.43
N THR A 930 -47.42 -7.18 -21.36
CA THR A 930 -46.48 -8.26 -21.70
C THR A 930 -45.14 -7.71 -22.16
N LYS A 931 -45.16 -6.66 -22.98
CA LYS A 931 -43.95 -6.06 -23.53
C LYS A 931 -43.12 -5.34 -22.47
N VAL A 932 -43.78 -4.59 -21.60
CA VAL A 932 -43.15 -3.92 -20.45
C VAL A 932 -42.45 -4.91 -19.53
N LYS A 933 -43.13 -6.03 -19.21
CA LYS A 933 -42.56 -7.10 -18.40
C LYS A 933 -41.34 -7.74 -19.08
N GLU A 934 -41.42 -8.00 -20.39
CA GLU A 934 -40.31 -8.56 -21.17
C GLU A 934 -39.07 -7.65 -21.13
N ILE A 935 -39.24 -6.34 -21.37
CA ILE A 935 -38.14 -5.36 -21.34
C ILE A 935 -37.47 -5.34 -19.96
N LEU A 936 -38.27 -5.20 -18.90
CA LEU A 936 -37.74 -5.18 -17.52
C LEU A 936 -37.05 -6.49 -17.16
N GLN A 937 -37.61 -7.63 -17.55
CA GLN A 937 -37.01 -8.95 -17.34
C GLN A 937 -35.68 -9.07 -18.06
N ASN A 938 -35.61 -8.70 -19.35
CA ASN A 938 -34.38 -8.83 -20.13
C ASN A 938 -33.24 -8.04 -19.49
N PHE A 939 -33.45 -6.77 -19.13
CA PHE A 939 -32.40 -5.93 -18.54
C PHE A 939 -32.05 -6.31 -17.11
N LEU A 940 -33.03 -6.52 -16.22
CA LEU A 940 -32.72 -6.85 -14.81
C LEU A 940 -32.07 -8.23 -14.66
N ARG A 941 -32.42 -9.19 -15.52
CA ARG A 941 -31.77 -10.52 -15.53
C ARG A 941 -30.32 -10.45 -16.01
N GLN A 942 -29.90 -9.39 -16.71
CA GLN A 942 -28.49 -9.17 -17.05
C GLN A 942 -27.58 -9.03 -15.83
N ILE A 943 -28.15 -8.68 -14.68
CA ILE A 943 -27.43 -8.53 -13.41
C ILE A 943 -27.93 -9.56 -12.38
N LEU A 944 -28.51 -10.67 -12.83
CA LEU A 944 -29.06 -11.75 -12.01
C LEU A 944 -30.17 -11.32 -11.03
N ILE A 945 -30.98 -10.33 -11.44
CA ILE A 945 -32.16 -9.89 -10.72
C ILE A 945 -33.41 -10.34 -11.49
N ASP A 946 -34.25 -11.18 -10.86
CA ASP A 946 -35.54 -11.56 -11.42
C ASP A 946 -36.67 -10.66 -10.88
N PRO A 947 -37.30 -9.82 -11.73
CA PRO A 947 -38.40 -8.97 -11.29
C PRO A 947 -39.70 -9.77 -11.09
N LYS A 948 -40.38 -9.51 -9.98
CA LYS A 948 -41.73 -9.98 -9.66
C LYS A 948 -42.69 -8.81 -9.76
N PHE A 949 -43.72 -8.96 -10.58
CA PHE A 949 -44.62 -7.85 -10.92
C PHE A 949 -45.93 -7.93 -10.16
N ASP A 950 -46.33 -6.80 -9.58
CA ASP A 950 -47.70 -6.52 -9.16
C ASP A 950 -48.30 -5.49 -10.13
N LEU A 951 -49.57 -5.63 -10.50
CA LEU A 951 -50.26 -4.71 -11.41
C LEU A 951 -51.40 -4.06 -10.65
N THR A 952 -51.48 -2.72 -10.69
CA THR A 952 -52.52 -1.97 -9.99
C THR A 952 -53.00 -0.80 -10.82
N ASP A 953 -54.30 -0.57 -10.79
CA ASP A 953 -54.94 0.60 -11.38
C ASP A 953 -55.04 1.71 -10.33
N VAL A 954 -54.72 2.94 -10.72
CA VAL A 954 -55.01 4.15 -9.95
C VAL A 954 -55.84 5.09 -10.80
N ASP A 955 -56.99 5.49 -10.29
CA ASP A 955 -57.88 6.44 -10.94
C ASP A 955 -57.49 7.88 -10.56
N LEU A 956 -57.01 8.63 -11.55
CA LEU A 956 -56.60 10.02 -11.46
C LEU A 956 -57.48 10.93 -12.32
N THR A 957 -58.69 10.48 -12.67
CA THR A 957 -59.70 11.30 -13.37
C THR A 957 -60.32 12.39 -12.49
N VAL A 958 -59.95 12.41 -11.19
CA VAL A 958 -60.39 13.40 -10.22
C VAL A 958 -59.86 14.81 -10.54
N THR A 959 -60.72 15.81 -10.31
CA THR A 959 -60.43 17.23 -10.60
C THR A 959 -59.19 17.73 -9.86
N ASP A 960 -58.94 17.26 -8.65
CA ASP A 960 -57.79 17.65 -7.82
C ASP A 960 -56.46 17.26 -8.48
N PHE A 961 -56.38 16.09 -9.12
CA PHE A 961 -55.15 15.67 -9.81
C PHE A 961 -54.88 16.56 -11.01
N LYS A 962 -55.91 16.81 -11.83
CA LYS A 962 -55.81 17.67 -13.01
C LYS A 962 -55.37 19.09 -12.64
N ASN A 963 -55.94 19.68 -11.59
CA ASN A 963 -55.64 21.05 -11.19
C ASN A 963 -54.23 21.20 -10.59
N ASN A 964 -53.77 20.23 -9.81
CA ASN A 964 -52.52 20.35 -9.05
C ASN A 964 -51.29 19.73 -9.73
N TYR A 965 -51.49 18.75 -10.61
CA TYR A 965 -50.39 17.98 -11.22
C TYR A 965 -50.47 17.84 -12.74
N ALA A 966 -51.51 18.41 -13.37
CA ALA A 966 -51.61 18.51 -14.82
C ALA A 966 -52.36 19.77 -15.32
N PRO A 967 -52.11 20.98 -14.76
CA PRO A 967 -52.93 22.16 -15.02
C PRO A 967 -52.93 22.61 -16.49
N THR A 968 -51.87 22.26 -17.23
CA THR A 968 -51.71 22.59 -18.66
C THR A 968 -52.21 21.48 -19.59
N GLY A 969 -52.96 20.50 -19.09
CA GLY A 969 -53.34 19.30 -19.86
C GLY A 969 -52.19 18.35 -20.17
N LYS A 970 -51.07 18.48 -19.43
CA LYS A 970 -49.86 17.64 -19.50
C LYS A 970 -49.41 17.31 -18.08
N ILE A 971 -48.83 16.13 -17.88
CA ILE A 971 -48.43 15.67 -16.55
C ILE A 971 -47.16 16.39 -16.07
N GLU A 972 -47.17 16.91 -14.85
CA GLU A 972 -45.98 17.46 -14.21
C GLU A 972 -44.97 16.36 -13.88
N SER A 973 -43.69 16.60 -14.15
CA SER A 973 -42.63 15.59 -13.98
C SER A 973 -41.79 15.83 -12.71
N ASN A 974 -42.45 16.22 -11.62
CA ASN A 974 -41.81 16.50 -10.33
C ASN A 974 -42.06 15.39 -9.29
N GLU A 975 -41.30 15.43 -8.20
CA GLU A 975 -41.37 14.45 -7.10
C GLU A 975 -42.69 14.50 -6.33
N ASN A 976 -43.30 15.69 -6.18
CA ASN A 976 -44.58 15.86 -5.50
C ASN A 976 -45.69 15.06 -6.19
N MET A 977 -45.75 15.09 -7.53
CA MET A 977 -46.68 14.27 -8.31
C MET A 977 -46.46 12.77 -8.07
N PHE A 978 -45.21 12.30 -8.11
CA PHE A 978 -44.90 10.89 -7.88
C PHE A 978 -45.35 10.44 -6.49
N ASN A 979 -45.05 11.25 -5.46
CA ASN A 979 -45.42 10.95 -4.08
C ASN A 979 -46.94 10.97 -3.89
N PHE A 980 -47.66 11.88 -4.54
CA PHE A 980 -49.12 11.90 -4.53
C PHE A 980 -49.71 10.56 -5.01
N VAL A 981 -49.32 10.11 -6.22
CA VAL A 981 -49.85 8.85 -6.78
C VAL A 981 -49.39 7.64 -5.97
N LYS A 982 -48.13 7.64 -5.51
CA LYS A 982 -47.61 6.56 -4.66
C LYS A 982 -48.40 6.43 -3.35
N ASN A 983 -48.83 7.54 -2.74
CA ASN A 983 -49.60 7.54 -1.50
C ASN A 983 -51.02 6.95 -1.67
N LEU A 984 -51.52 6.81 -2.90
CA LEU A 984 -52.78 6.14 -3.21
C LEU A 984 -52.65 4.60 -3.23
N LEU A 985 -51.42 4.07 -3.25
CA LEU A 985 -51.18 2.63 -3.22
C LEU A 985 -51.29 2.07 -1.79
N THR A 986 -51.44 0.76 -1.66
CA THR A 986 -51.44 0.10 -0.34
C THR A 986 -50.08 0.24 0.35
N SER A 987 -50.07 0.20 1.68
CA SER A 987 -48.83 0.29 2.48
C SER A 987 -47.77 -0.75 2.09
N ASP A 988 -48.18 -1.92 1.58
CA ASP A 988 -47.25 -2.96 1.12
C ASP A 988 -46.70 -2.71 -0.28
N GLN A 989 -47.48 -2.09 -1.16
CA GLN A 989 -47.02 -1.65 -2.48
C GLN A 989 -46.08 -0.46 -2.39
N GLN A 990 -46.33 0.47 -1.45
CA GLN A 990 -45.47 1.63 -1.22
C GLN A 990 -44.04 1.26 -0.77
N LYS A 991 -43.85 0.06 -0.22
CA LYS A 991 -42.53 -0.48 0.18
C LYS A 991 -41.73 -1.05 -0.99
N GLN A 992 -42.36 -1.23 -2.16
CA GLN A 992 -41.77 -1.85 -3.36
C GLN A 992 -41.24 -0.79 -4.32
N MET A 993 -40.63 -1.21 -5.44
CA MET A 993 -40.34 -0.31 -6.56
C MET A 993 -41.65 0.03 -7.27
N VAL A 994 -41.94 1.31 -7.49
CA VAL A 994 -43.20 1.77 -8.10
C VAL A 994 -42.93 2.44 -9.45
N LEU A 995 -43.48 1.88 -10.53
CA LEU A 995 -43.42 2.47 -11.87
C LEU A 995 -44.81 2.99 -12.25
N LEU A 996 -44.94 4.31 -12.38
CA LEU A 996 -46.17 4.99 -12.76
C LEU A 996 -46.22 5.15 -14.27
N PHE A 997 -47.24 4.61 -14.92
CA PHE A 997 -47.41 4.74 -16.36
C PHE A 997 -48.50 5.75 -16.69
N PHE A 998 -48.20 6.67 -17.59
CA PHE A 998 -49.12 7.68 -18.11
C PHE A 998 -49.10 7.67 -19.64
N ASN A 999 -50.26 7.51 -20.26
CA ASN A 999 -50.44 7.64 -21.71
C ASN A 999 -50.76 9.09 -22.08
N GLU A 1000 -50.07 9.99 -21.38
CA GLU A 1000 -50.12 11.43 -21.53
C GLU A 1000 -48.69 11.94 -21.67
N SER A 1001 -48.52 13.09 -22.34
CA SER A 1001 -47.23 13.75 -22.41
C SER A 1001 -46.90 14.43 -21.09
N ALA A 1002 -45.61 14.42 -20.73
CA ALA A 1002 -45.12 15.30 -19.68
C ALA A 1002 -45.15 16.77 -20.13
N THR A 1003 -45.08 17.68 -19.17
CA THR A 1003 -44.90 19.13 -19.40
C THR A 1003 -43.74 19.41 -20.38
N ASN A 1004 -42.62 18.68 -20.27
CA ASN A 1004 -41.63 18.58 -21.33
C ASN A 1004 -42.01 17.47 -22.33
N PRO A 1005 -42.41 17.82 -23.57
CA PRO A 1005 -42.97 16.88 -24.53
C PRO A 1005 -41.96 15.88 -25.09
N THR A 1006 -40.65 16.07 -24.88
CA THR A 1006 -39.61 15.14 -25.36
C THR A 1006 -39.26 14.04 -24.34
N LEU A 1007 -39.86 14.07 -23.14
CA LEU A 1007 -39.58 13.09 -22.09
C LEU A 1007 -40.38 11.80 -22.32
N GLY A 1008 -39.67 10.68 -22.45
CA GLY A 1008 -40.26 9.33 -22.40
C GLY A 1008 -40.44 8.79 -20.98
N GLY A 1009 -39.64 9.26 -20.03
CA GLY A 1009 -39.70 8.86 -18.63
C GLY A 1009 -38.86 9.78 -17.73
N GLN A 1010 -39.03 9.63 -16.42
CA GLN A 1010 -38.22 10.33 -15.42
C GLN A 1010 -38.26 9.63 -14.05
N ALA A 1011 -37.11 9.18 -13.56
CA ALA A 1011 -36.89 8.71 -12.20
C ALA A 1011 -36.99 9.85 -11.17
N THR A 1012 -37.36 9.54 -9.92
CA THR A 1012 -37.63 10.58 -8.90
C THR A 1012 -36.35 11.25 -8.39
N ILE A 1013 -35.38 10.47 -7.92
CA ILE A 1013 -34.02 10.92 -7.53
C ILE A 1013 -33.06 9.74 -7.76
N VAL A 1014 -31.89 9.98 -8.35
CA VAL A 1014 -30.75 9.05 -8.26
C VAL A 1014 -30.04 9.34 -6.95
N ASN A 1015 -30.10 8.43 -5.98
CA ASN A 1015 -29.46 8.60 -4.69
C ASN A 1015 -28.40 7.52 -4.50
N ASP A 1016 -27.23 7.89 -3.97
CA ASP A 1016 -26.13 6.97 -3.63
C ASP A 1016 -26.54 5.89 -2.60
N TYR A 1017 -27.71 6.04 -1.98
CA TYR A 1017 -28.28 5.13 -1.00
C TYR A 1017 -29.52 4.39 -1.53
N ILE A 1018 -29.43 3.06 -1.63
CA ILE A 1018 -30.56 2.15 -1.92
C ILE A 1018 -31.38 1.90 -0.64
N GLY A 1019 -31.78 2.96 0.07
CA GLY A 1019 -32.34 2.88 1.44
C GLY A 1019 -33.77 3.40 1.63
N GLY A 1020 -34.42 3.96 0.60
CA GLY A 1020 -35.81 4.44 0.65
C GLY A 1020 -36.57 4.07 -0.63
N ALA A 1021 -37.89 3.88 -0.53
CA ALA A 1021 -38.71 3.47 -1.67
C ALA A 1021 -38.90 4.62 -2.66
N LEU A 1022 -38.36 4.54 -3.88
CA LEU A 1022 -38.71 5.42 -5.00
C LEU A 1022 -38.48 4.72 -6.35
N GLY A 1023 -39.27 5.11 -7.34
CA GLY A 1023 -39.33 4.52 -8.68
C GLY A 1023 -39.45 5.59 -9.77
N ALA A 1024 -40.18 5.32 -10.84
CA ALA A 1024 -40.17 6.18 -12.02
C ALA A 1024 -41.56 6.50 -12.57
N ARG A 1025 -41.61 7.56 -13.37
CA ARG A 1025 -42.77 7.93 -14.19
C ARG A 1025 -42.42 7.63 -15.64
N ILE A 1026 -43.29 6.92 -16.33
CA ILE A 1026 -43.16 6.60 -17.74
C ILE A 1026 -44.31 7.32 -18.46
N PHE A 1027 -43.95 8.13 -19.46
CA PHE A 1027 -44.88 8.92 -20.26
C PHE A 1027 -45.07 8.29 -21.63
N ALA A 1028 -46.04 8.79 -22.40
CA ALA A 1028 -46.46 8.20 -23.68
C ALA A 1028 -45.31 7.82 -24.63
N LEU A 1029 -44.24 8.64 -24.71
CA LEU A 1029 -43.09 8.39 -25.59
C LEU A 1029 -42.19 7.23 -25.14
N GLY A 1030 -42.17 6.89 -23.85
CA GLY A 1030 -41.35 5.81 -23.29
C GLY A 1030 -42.14 4.51 -23.04
N ILE A 1031 -43.41 4.46 -23.41
CA ILE A 1031 -44.20 3.23 -23.30
C ILE A 1031 -43.73 2.27 -24.40
N THR A 1032 -43.35 1.06 -24.02
CA THR A 1032 -42.85 -0.04 -24.89
C THR A 1032 -41.42 0.07 -25.43
N ASP A 1033 -40.60 1.00 -24.92
CA ASP A 1033 -39.18 1.08 -25.28
C ASP A 1033 -38.25 0.84 -24.07
N THR A 1034 -36.94 0.97 -24.33
CA THR A 1034 -35.88 0.80 -23.33
C THR A 1034 -35.88 1.84 -22.22
N THR A 1035 -36.66 2.93 -22.34
CA THR A 1035 -36.79 3.98 -21.32
C THR A 1035 -37.33 3.41 -20.02
N ILE A 1036 -38.22 2.42 -20.08
CA ILE A 1036 -38.77 1.76 -18.87
C ILE A 1036 -37.65 1.13 -18.04
N ALA A 1037 -36.74 0.39 -18.69
CA ALA A 1037 -35.61 -0.23 -18.03
C ALA A 1037 -34.61 0.84 -17.55
N HIS A 1038 -34.33 1.86 -18.37
CA HIS A 1038 -33.45 2.98 -18.01
C HIS A 1038 -33.89 3.65 -16.69
N GLU A 1039 -35.16 4.01 -16.57
CA GLU A 1039 -35.68 4.66 -15.36
C GLU A 1039 -35.76 3.71 -14.16
N ALA A 1040 -36.06 2.43 -14.39
CA ALA A 1040 -36.04 1.42 -13.34
C ALA A 1040 -34.62 1.20 -12.78
N LEU A 1041 -33.58 1.31 -13.62
CA LEU A 1041 -32.18 1.16 -13.22
C LEU A 1041 -31.67 2.36 -12.40
N HIS A 1042 -32.10 3.58 -12.71
CA HIS A 1042 -31.90 4.75 -11.82
C HIS A 1042 -32.45 4.48 -10.41
N SER A 1043 -33.58 3.77 -10.31
CA SER A 1043 -34.26 3.45 -9.05
C SER A 1043 -33.51 2.43 -8.18
N ILE A 1044 -32.48 1.77 -8.72
CA ILE A 1044 -31.54 0.89 -8.00
C ILE A 1044 -30.11 1.46 -7.95
N GLY A 1045 -29.95 2.77 -8.19
CA GLY A 1045 -28.70 3.49 -7.93
C GLY A 1045 -27.68 3.50 -9.08
N LEU A 1046 -28.11 3.22 -10.32
CA LEU A 1046 -27.27 3.46 -11.50
C LEU A 1046 -27.41 4.90 -11.97
N TYR A 1047 -26.30 5.54 -12.29
CA TYR A 1047 -26.23 6.87 -12.92
C TYR A 1047 -26.16 6.75 -14.44
N HIS A 1048 -26.34 7.85 -15.17
CA HIS A 1048 -26.02 7.84 -16.59
C HIS A 1048 -24.54 7.51 -16.81
N SER A 1049 -24.21 6.89 -17.95
CA SER A 1049 -22.82 6.59 -18.29
C SER A 1049 -21.98 7.86 -18.45
N PHE A 1050 -22.61 9.00 -18.78
CA PHE A 1050 -21.96 10.30 -18.98
C PHE A 1050 -21.99 11.23 -17.75
N ASP A 1051 -22.51 10.76 -16.61
CA ASP A 1051 -22.49 11.54 -15.36
C ASP A 1051 -21.10 11.48 -14.70
N ASN A 1052 -20.61 12.62 -14.22
CA ASN A 1052 -19.34 12.70 -13.49
C ASN A 1052 -19.41 12.01 -12.11
N ASP A 1053 -20.62 11.83 -11.56
CA ASP A 1053 -20.90 11.11 -10.31
C ASP A 1053 -20.82 9.58 -10.45
N GLY A 1054 -20.81 9.06 -11.67
CA GLY A 1054 -20.52 7.65 -11.93
C GLY A 1054 -19.06 7.27 -11.60
N ASP A 1055 -18.84 5.98 -11.32
CA ASP A 1055 -17.51 5.41 -11.07
C ASP A 1055 -16.58 5.64 -12.28
N TYR A 1056 -17.18 5.62 -13.47
CA TYR A 1056 -16.59 5.85 -14.78
C TYR A 1056 -17.52 6.75 -15.60
N THR A 1057 -16.95 7.73 -16.30
CA THR A 1057 -17.72 8.68 -17.11
C THR A 1057 -17.32 8.56 -18.58
N PHE A 1058 -18.32 8.44 -19.43
CA PHE A 1058 -18.20 8.25 -20.85
C PHE A 1058 -18.69 9.48 -21.62
N GLU A 1059 -18.22 9.65 -22.84
CA GLU A 1059 -18.73 10.68 -23.74
C GLU A 1059 -20.20 10.39 -24.10
N TYR A 1060 -21.00 11.45 -24.13
CA TYR A 1060 -22.45 11.44 -24.30
C TYR A 1060 -22.84 10.84 -25.65
N VAL A 1061 -23.84 9.96 -25.68
CA VAL A 1061 -24.36 9.26 -26.87
C VAL A 1061 -23.31 8.44 -27.64
N LYS A 1062 -22.28 7.94 -26.95
CA LYS A 1062 -21.19 7.16 -27.57
C LYS A 1062 -21.14 5.69 -27.20
N THR A 1063 -21.93 5.20 -26.25
CA THR A 1063 -21.86 3.80 -25.78
C THR A 1063 -23.08 2.98 -26.20
N ASN A 1064 -23.14 1.69 -25.89
CA ASN A 1064 -24.35 0.84 -26.06
C ASN A 1064 -24.96 0.46 -24.69
N ASN A 1065 -24.53 1.15 -23.63
CA ASN A 1065 -25.03 0.96 -22.28
C ASN A 1065 -26.45 1.50 -22.16
N ILE A 1066 -27.32 0.78 -21.45
CA ILE A 1066 -28.70 1.20 -21.21
C ILE A 1066 -28.81 2.56 -20.50
N MET A 1067 -27.81 2.94 -19.71
CA MET A 1067 -27.75 4.22 -18.99
C MET A 1067 -27.22 5.38 -19.86
N ASP A 1068 -27.01 5.18 -21.16
CA ASP A 1068 -26.71 6.22 -22.14
C ASP A 1068 -28.00 6.64 -22.90
N TYR A 1069 -27.91 7.71 -23.68
CA TYR A 1069 -28.98 8.17 -24.58
C TYR A 1069 -28.74 7.79 -26.04
N SER A 1070 -27.72 6.98 -26.29
CA SER A 1070 -27.43 6.41 -27.61
C SER A 1070 -28.50 5.41 -28.07
N SER A 1071 -28.52 5.16 -29.38
CA SER A 1071 -29.31 4.09 -29.99
C SER A 1071 -28.40 3.28 -30.93
N PRO A 1072 -28.33 1.94 -30.79
CA PRO A 1072 -29.04 1.10 -29.82
C PRO A 1072 -28.40 1.09 -28.42
N ARG A 1073 -29.22 0.89 -27.37
CA ARG A 1073 -28.79 0.71 -25.96
C ARG A 1073 -29.32 -0.60 -25.40
N THR A 1074 -28.46 -1.60 -25.21
CA THR A 1074 -28.89 -3.01 -25.05
C THR A 1074 -28.25 -3.74 -23.89
N LEU A 1075 -27.25 -3.15 -23.22
CA LEU A 1075 -26.39 -3.83 -22.26
C LEU A 1075 -26.26 -3.07 -20.94
N ILE A 1076 -25.99 -3.82 -19.87
CA ILE A 1076 -25.51 -3.34 -18.58
C ILE A 1076 -24.08 -3.85 -18.39
N TRP A 1077 -23.19 -3.01 -17.84
CA TRP A 1077 -21.81 -3.39 -17.61
C TRP A 1077 -21.62 -4.17 -16.30
N TYR A 1078 -20.63 -5.04 -16.29
CA TYR A 1078 -20.20 -5.85 -15.16
C TYR A 1078 -19.90 -5.01 -13.92
N TRP A 1079 -19.22 -3.88 -14.05
CA TRP A 1079 -18.94 -3.02 -12.90
C TRP A 1079 -20.20 -2.33 -12.36
N GLN A 1080 -21.24 -2.11 -13.18
CA GLN A 1080 -22.55 -1.62 -12.73
C GLN A 1080 -23.29 -2.70 -11.94
N ASP A 1081 -23.22 -3.98 -12.36
CA ASP A 1081 -23.71 -5.13 -11.58
C ASP A 1081 -23.09 -5.17 -10.17
N LEU A 1082 -21.76 -5.06 -10.09
CA LEU A 1082 -21.04 -5.03 -8.82
C LEU A 1082 -21.52 -3.88 -7.91
N LYS A 1083 -21.76 -2.69 -8.49
CA LYS A 1083 -22.22 -1.51 -7.74
C LYS A 1083 -23.60 -1.74 -7.12
N VAL A 1084 -24.54 -2.32 -7.88
CA VAL A 1084 -25.88 -2.65 -7.40
C VAL A 1084 -25.82 -3.65 -6.24
N LYS A 1085 -24.93 -4.65 -6.31
CA LYS A 1085 -24.82 -5.73 -5.31
C LYS A 1085 -24.00 -5.39 -4.05
N LYS A 1086 -23.03 -4.45 -4.12
CA LYS A 1086 -22.11 -4.11 -3.00
C LYS A 1086 -22.68 -3.16 -1.93
N THR A 1087 -23.81 -2.52 -2.14
CA THR A 1087 -24.33 -1.52 -1.20
C THR A 1087 -24.87 -2.18 0.07
N SER A 1088 -24.24 -1.87 1.22
CA SER A 1088 -24.42 -2.49 2.55
C SER A 1088 -25.82 -2.36 3.17
N ASN A 1089 -26.76 -1.69 2.50
CA ASN A 1089 -28.15 -1.49 2.92
C ASN A 1089 -29.16 -1.90 1.84
N ASN A 1090 -28.82 -2.81 0.92
CA ASN A 1090 -29.71 -3.20 -0.17
C ASN A 1090 -30.87 -4.10 0.31
N ASN A 1091 -31.78 -3.56 1.12
CA ASN A 1091 -32.96 -4.23 1.67
C ASN A 1091 -34.06 -4.48 0.60
N LYS A 1092 -33.85 -4.05 -0.65
CA LYS A 1092 -34.79 -4.21 -1.77
C LYS A 1092 -34.56 -5.51 -2.54
N LEU A 1093 -33.30 -5.97 -2.60
CA LEU A 1093 -32.94 -7.22 -3.24
C LEU A 1093 -33.18 -8.38 -2.26
N ILE A 1094 -34.19 -9.18 -2.55
CA ILE A 1094 -34.49 -10.38 -1.78
C ILE A 1094 -33.63 -11.49 -2.35
N LYS A 1095 -32.70 -12.04 -1.56
CA LYS A 1095 -31.89 -13.17 -2.02
C LYS A 1095 -32.81 -14.30 -2.48
N ASP A 1096 -32.59 -14.75 -3.70
CA ASP A 1096 -33.29 -15.88 -4.29
C ASP A 1096 -32.67 -17.15 -3.68
N ILE A 1097 -33.45 -17.88 -2.87
CA ILE A 1097 -33.02 -19.09 -2.14
C ILE A 1097 -33.26 -20.32 -3.01
#